data_AF-A0A1I3IR49-F1
#
_entry.id   AF-A0A1I3IR49-F1
#
_cell.length_a   1.000
_cell.length_b   1.000
_cell.length_c   1.000
_cell.angle_alpha   90.00
_cell.angle_beta   90.00
_cell.angle_gamma   90.00
#
_symmetry.space_group_name_H-M   'P 1'
#
loop_
_entity.id
_entity.type
_entity.pdbx_description
1 polymer ?
#
loop_
_entity_poly.entity_id
_entity_poly.type
_entity_poly.pdbx_seq_one_letter_code
_entity_poly.pdbx_strand_id
1 'polypeptide(L)'
;MKLRRTLFYILIFLFCSLASAQNKRPSGIELCSEVHSFLKKNGFSPSSQSLVVSGENTFPYNIIVTFTPEQNTSPENLLLVFFQEDIPNNQKIVSEALKQIREAKYPFTITALFAYGEKQKIEKADMIYGTDVFISSLNTNLAYSAVIFDLESSKNEIETTAKGLSSPPLLIKNSMNLYTSNGIGNELPTFILSQLSSYKFISSRILEGFFDFDIPAIKLTMGNINAEQKESTCVNIITDFIELFSKTSDFSWEHHFLIIRMFGTYHIVSERMILRIVTPTIFLWIIFIFLLIFVNRRLQRHTWSTIGKIWWSVPLTYLLLVACFATSSFFYNNIFQNFSYAGKIYGQLIFQISYSLFVVLAFYILILTLNYHFDERAVDYLLVISCFVNQSLFILADISLSPIFIVICLLSLVALTVKNNYLHVAIFLLMLLPLIPYGNRMISAAELRELSDFLAKSKNVNIIIPLVLYPVYIVLFRIITSVRTNRKKIRYVIISSVSAFILISGVLTTFGLIRCSRLNKNQIKSPEIQFSALGNELISLSASDKDIFDDTIRTVNVSINEDCLLCDFLITTEDINPVLYSDNDYINPSSNTARFRIPDNPPREMTFRYGAAKTPCRITVSAIINGQTEDDFLFITKSLEIGEN
;
A
#
# COMPACT_ATOMS: atom_id res chain seq x y z
N MET A 1 50.33 -32.25 29.95
CA MET A 1 49.13 -32.85 29.32
C MET A 1 47.81 -32.56 30.03
N LYS A 2 47.71 -32.63 31.37
CA LYS A 2 46.44 -32.39 32.10
C LYS A 2 45.85 -30.98 31.89
N LEU A 3 46.68 -29.93 31.89
CA LEU A 3 46.23 -28.54 31.72
C LEU A 3 45.61 -28.25 30.32
N ARG A 4 46.15 -28.86 29.26
CA ARG A 4 45.60 -28.71 27.89
C ARG A 4 44.25 -29.42 27.74
N ARG A 5 44.07 -30.56 28.42
CA ARG A 5 42.81 -31.31 28.41
C ARG A 5 41.69 -30.56 29.15
N THR A 6 41.99 -29.97 30.31
CA THR A 6 41.03 -29.13 31.05
C THR A 6 40.68 -27.86 30.29
N LEU A 7 41.64 -27.20 29.64
CA LEU A 7 41.37 -26.03 28.79
C LEU A 7 40.47 -26.38 27.59
N PHE A 8 40.66 -27.56 26.99
CA PHE A 8 39.84 -28.04 25.88
C PHE A 8 38.40 -28.32 26.31
N TYR A 9 38.19 -28.91 27.49
CA TYR A 9 36.85 -29.12 28.05
C TYR A 9 36.16 -27.80 28.42
N ILE A 10 36.88 -26.82 28.97
CA ILE A 10 36.34 -25.48 29.25
C ILE A 10 35.97 -24.78 27.93
N LEU A 11 36.79 -24.92 26.88
CA LEU A 11 36.51 -24.30 25.58
C LEU A 11 35.32 -24.95 24.88
N ILE A 12 35.15 -26.27 24.99
CA ILE A 12 33.94 -26.98 24.51
C ILE A 12 32.73 -26.56 25.34
N PHE A 13 32.84 -26.41 26.66
CA PHE A 13 31.72 -25.96 27.49
C PHE A 13 31.33 -24.50 27.18
N LEU A 14 32.31 -23.63 26.90
CA LEU A 14 32.08 -22.26 26.40
C LEU A 14 31.46 -22.26 25.00
N PHE A 15 31.94 -23.10 24.08
CA PHE A 15 31.35 -23.21 22.74
C PHE A 15 29.94 -23.81 22.76
N CYS A 16 29.67 -24.80 23.61
CA CYS A 16 28.33 -25.38 23.77
C CYS A 16 27.36 -24.42 24.48
N SER A 17 27.83 -23.60 25.43
CA SER A 17 26.99 -22.57 26.04
C SER A 17 26.73 -21.39 25.11
N LEU A 18 27.69 -21.02 24.24
CA LEU A 18 27.49 -20.04 23.18
C LEU A 18 26.60 -20.56 22.05
N ALA A 19 26.68 -21.85 21.68
CA ALA A 19 25.83 -22.46 20.68
C ALA A 19 24.38 -22.68 21.16
N SER A 20 24.18 -22.90 22.46
CA SER A 20 22.85 -23.00 23.08
C SER A 20 22.22 -21.64 23.43
N ALA A 21 22.96 -20.54 23.28
CA ALA A 21 22.48 -19.17 23.47
C ALA A 21 22.06 -18.50 22.15
N GLN A 22 21.52 -19.28 21.20
CA GLN A 22 20.59 -18.69 20.24
C GLN A 22 19.34 -18.30 21.04
N ASN A 23 19.26 -17.02 21.43
CA ASN A 23 18.09 -16.44 22.07
C ASN A 23 16.89 -16.63 21.12
N LYS A 24 16.16 -17.73 21.31
CA LYS A 24 14.86 -17.93 20.68
C LYS A 24 13.99 -16.75 21.12
N ARG A 25 13.54 -15.94 20.16
CA ARG A 25 12.66 -14.80 20.49
C ARG A 25 11.41 -15.34 21.18
N PRO A 26 10.97 -14.73 22.29
CA PRO A 26 9.73 -15.14 22.95
C PRO A 26 8.58 -14.99 21.96
N SER A 27 7.68 -15.97 21.92
CA SER A 27 6.49 -15.97 21.07
C SER A 27 5.27 -16.47 21.85
N GLY A 28 4.07 -16.30 21.30
CA GLY A 28 2.86 -16.77 21.96
C GLY A 28 2.62 -16.08 23.30
N ILE A 29 2.17 -16.88 24.27
CA ILE A 29 1.84 -16.42 25.63
C ILE A 29 3.08 -15.95 26.39
N GLU A 30 4.26 -16.52 26.11
CA GLU A 30 5.51 -16.12 26.76
C GLU A 30 5.84 -14.66 26.43
N LEU A 31 5.67 -14.26 25.16
CA LEU A 31 5.82 -12.87 24.73
C LEU A 31 4.83 -11.95 25.45
N CYS A 32 3.54 -12.30 25.47
CA CYS A 32 2.52 -11.50 26.14
C CYS A 32 2.82 -11.35 27.65
N SER A 33 3.28 -12.43 28.28
CA SER A 33 3.63 -12.45 29.71
C SER A 33 4.85 -11.57 30.02
N GLU A 34 5.87 -11.61 29.15
CA GLU A 34 7.06 -10.77 29.26
C GLU A 34 6.70 -9.29 29.11
N VAL A 35 5.95 -8.92 28.06
CA VAL A 35 5.54 -7.53 27.82
C VAL A 35 4.67 -7.01 28.96
N HIS A 36 3.71 -7.81 29.43
CA HIS A 36 2.84 -7.44 30.55
C HIS A 36 3.65 -7.23 31.84
N SER A 37 4.61 -8.11 32.13
CA SER A 37 5.50 -8.00 33.29
C SER A 37 6.43 -6.78 33.19
N PHE A 38 6.96 -6.51 32.01
CA PHE A 38 7.77 -5.32 31.71
C PHE A 38 7.00 -4.03 32.00
N LEU A 39 5.76 -3.91 31.52
CA LEU A 39 4.91 -2.74 31.76
C LEU A 39 4.60 -2.56 33.25
N LYS A 40 4.21 -3.65 33.93
CA LYS A 40 3.93 -3.62 35.37
C LYS A 40 5.15 -3.23 36.19
N LYS A 41 6.34 -3.74 35.85
CA LYS A 41 7.61 -3.40 36.51
C LYS A 41 7.97 -1.92 36.37
N ASN A 42 7.56 -1.27 35.29
CA ASN A 42 7.75 0.17 35.06
C ASN A 42 6.65 1.04 35.69
N GLY A 43 5.77 0.46 36.50
CA GLY A 43 4.73 1.18 37.23
C GLY A 43 3.54 1.60 36.38
N PHE A 44 3.28 0.90 35.26
CA PHE A 44 2.05 1.04 34.50
C PHE A 44 1.00 0.03 34.97
N SER A 45 -0.27 0.30 34.65
CA SER A 45 -1.41 -0.59 34.94
C SER A 45 -1.91 -1.25 33.65
N PRO A 46 -1.20 -2.26 33.12
CA PRO A 46 -1.65 -2.95 31.91
C PRO A 46 -2.92 -3.77 32.18
N SER A 47 -3.80 -3.80 31.19
CA SER A 47 -4.98 -4.66 31.13
C SER A 47 -4.88 -5.60 29.92
N SER A 48 -5.30 -6.85 30.08
CA SER A 48 -5.25 -7.85 29.01
C SER A 48 -6.59 -7.96 28.30
N GLN A 49 -6.56 -8.10 26.98
CA GLN A 49 -7.72 -8.40 26.15
C GLN A 49 -7.44 -9.66 25.32
N SER A 50 -8.20 -10.72 25.58
CA SER A 50 -8.09 -11.98 24.83
C SER A 50 -8.40 -11.79 23.35
N LEU A 51 -7.63 -12.46 22.47
CA LEU A 51 -7.86 -12.41 21.02
C LEU A 51 -9.07 -13.24 20.57
N VAL A 52 -9.36 -14.31 21.30
CA VAL A 52 -10.48 -15.22 21.06
C VAL A 52 -11.10 -15.63 22.40
N VAL A 53 -12.38 -15.98 22.38
CA VAL A 53 -13.00 -16.69 23.49
C VAL A 53 -12.45 -18.11 23.53
N SER A 54 -11.85 -18.48 24.64
CA SER A 54 -10.93 -19.63 24.70
C SER A 54 -11.30 -20.71 25.73
N GLY A 55 -12.47 -20.64 26.37
CA GLY A 55 -12.86 -21.59 27.41
C GLY A 55 -11.77 -21.80 28.46
N GLU A 56 -11.22 -23.02 28.54
CA GLU A 56 -10.11 -23.41 29.42
C GLU A 56 -8.71 -23.15 28.81
N ASN A 57 -8.61 -22.87 27.51
CA ASN A 57 -7.36 -22.60 26.84
C ASN A 57 -6.85 -21.20 27.19
N THR A 58 -5.53 -21.08 27.30
CA THR A 58 -4.83 -19.80 27.36
C THR A 58 -4.26 -19.49 25.98
N PHE A 59 -4.75 -18.46 25.32
CA PHE A 59 -4.19 -17.98 24.05
C PHE A 59 -3.50 -16.63 24.23
N PRO A 60 -2.64 -16.23 23.29
CA PRO A 60 -2.08 -14.88 23.24
C PRO A 60 -3.17 -13.80 23.30
N TYR A 61 -2.79 -12.63 23.83
CA TYR A 61 -3.72 -11.53 24.15
C TYR A 61 -3.08 -10.17 23.88
N ASN A 62 -3.92 -9.18 23.59
CA ASN A 62 -3.54 -7.78 23.53
C ASN A 62 -3.27 -7.22 24.94
N ILE A 63 -2.39 -6.24 25.05
CA ILE A 63 -2.14 -5.52 26.31
C ILE A 63 -2.45 -4.05 26.10
N ILE A 64 -3.20 -3.45 27.02
CA ILE A 64 -3.71 -2.09 26.91
C ILE A 64 -3.29 -1.29 28.14
N VAL A 65 -2.70 -0.11 27.93
CA VAL A 65 -2.36 0.86 28.97
C VAL A 65 -3.09 2.17 28.64
N THR A 66 -3.91 2.67 29.57
CA THR A 66 -4.68 3.90 29.36
C THR A 66 -4.17 5.02 30.26
N PHE A 67 -3.96 6.20 29.68
CA PHE A 67 -3.64 7.44 30.37
C PHE A 67 -4.88 8.35 30.34
N THR A 68 -5.36 8.72 31.53
CA THR A 68 -6.55 9.56 31.68
C THR A 68 -6.23 11.03 31.39
N PRO A 69 -7.18 11.78 30.81
CA PRO A 69 -6.99 13.20 30.51
C PRO A 69 -6.90 14.04 31.79
N GLU A 70 -6.17 15.16 31.73
CA GLU A 70 -6.09 16.10 32.86
C GLU A 70 -7.37 16.94 33.03
N GLN A 71 -8.07 17.22 31.92
CA GLN A 71 -9.35 17.94 31.91
C GLN A 71 -10.28 17.26 30.89
N ASN A 72 -11.55 17.04 31.25
CA ASN A 72 -12.58 16.45 30.35
C ASN A 72 -13.07 17.45 29.28
N THR A 73 -12.15 18.12 28.59
CA THR A 73 -12.48 19.21 27.67
C THR A 73 -12.55 18.77 26.21
N SER A 74 -11.94 17.64 25.82
CA SER A 74 -12.02 17.10 24.46
C SER A 74 -12.63 15.68 24.44
N PRO A 75 -13.57 15.37 23.53
CA PRO A 75 -14.09 14.02 23.30
C PRO A 75 -13.13 13.11 22.50
N GLU A 76 -11.97 13.62 22.09
CA GLU A 76 -11.02 12.92 21.23
C GLU A 76 -10.15 11.94 22.02
N ASN A 77 -9.85 10.79 21.40
CA ASN A 77 -9.01 9.74 21.99
C ASN A 77 -7.88 9.39 21.02
N LEU A 78 -6.66 9.31 21.51
CA LEU A 78 -5.48 8.94 20.73
C LEU A 78 -5.06 7.50 21.04
N LEU A 79 -5.01 6.65 20.02
CA LEU A 79 -4.52 5.28 20.10
C LEU A 79 -3.06 5.24 19.66
N LEU A 80 -2.17 4.80 20.54
CA LEU A 80 -0.77 4.50 20.22
C LEU A 80 -0.63 2.99 20.09
N VAL A 81 -0.41 2.48 18.89
CA VAL A 81 -0.35 1.06 18.62
C VAL A 81 1.10 0.63 18.48
N PHE A 82 1.54 -0.29 19.32
CA PHE A 82 2.84 -0.95 19.24
C PHE A 82 2.64 -2.43 18.95
N PHE A 83 3.49 -3.01 18.12
CA PHE A 83 3.51 -4.47 17.93
C PHE A 83 4.21 -5.13 19.11
N GLN A 84 3.58 -6.15 19.71
CA GLN A 84 4.16 -6.86 20.85
C GLN A 84 5.50 -7.51 20.50
N GLU A 85 5.64 -7.97 19.25
CA GLU A 85 6.82 -8.61 18.69
C GLU A 85 8.05 -7.70 18.69
N ASP A 86 7.86 -6.37 18.71
CA ASP A 86 8.93 -5.38 18.72
C ASP A 86 9.42 -5.03 20.13
N ILE A 87 8.64 -5.33 21.16
CA ILE A 87 8.88 -4.85 22.52
C ILE A 87 10.15 -5.45 23.15
N PRO A 88 10.45 -6.76 23.05
CA PRO A 88 11.61 -7.36 23.71
C PRO A 88 12.93 -6.63 23.42
N ASN A 89 13.15 -6.16 22.18
CA ASN A 89 14.38 -5.46 21.81
C ASN A 89 14.29 -3.93 22.00
N ASN A 90 13.09 -3.38 22.24
CA ASN A 90 12.86 -1.93 22.31
C ASN A 90 12.22 -1.49 23.65
N GLN A 91 12.37 -2.29 24.72
CA GLN A 91 11.82 -2.02 26.05
C GLN A 91 12.17 -0.62 26.59
N LYS A 92 13.42 -0.18 26.43
CA LYS A 92 13.85 1.16 26.88
C LYS A 92 13.09 2.28 26.17
N ILE A 93 13.00 2.22 24.84
CA ILE A 93 12.28 3.19 24.00
C ILE A 93 10.84 3.34 24.48
N VAL A 94 10.15 2.21 24.63
CA VAL A 94 8.74 2.17 25.04
C VAL A 94 8.57 2.70 26.47
N SER A 95 9.40 2.22 27.40
CA SER A 95 9.29 2.67 28.81
C SER A 95 9.54 4.16 28.97
N GLU A 96 10.53 4.72 28.27
CA GLU A 96 10.88 6.14 28.35
C GLU A 96 9.81 7.01 27.70
N ALA A 97 9.34 6.64 26.51
CA ALA A 97 8.24 7.34 25.84
C ALA A 97 6.96 7.35 26.70
N LEU A 98 6.55 6.19 27.24
CA LEU A 98 5.37 6.12 28.09
C LEU A 98 5.52 6.88 29.42
N LYS A 99 6.72 6.98 30.00
CA LYS A 99 6.97 7.81 31.18
C LYS A 99 6.79 9.29 30.86
N GLN A 100 7.38 9.77 29.77
CA GLN A 100 7.23 11.15 29.33
C GLN A 100 5.77 11.49 29.02
N ILE A 101 5.02 10.58 28.39
CA ILE A 101 3.57 10.76 28.15
C ILE A 101 2.79 10.89 29.45
N ARG A 102 3.08 10.03 30.44
CA ARG A 102 2.43 10.05 31.76
C ARG A 102 2.72 11.35 32.52
N GLU A 103 3.93 11.88 32.40
CA GLU A 103 4.37 13.09 33.08
C GLU A 103 3.84 14.38 32.43
N ALA A 104 3.76 14.41 31.09
CA ALA A 104 3.36 15.60 30.33
C ALA A 104 1.88 15.97 30.47
N LYS A 105 1.01 15.01 30.81
CA LYS A 105 -0.45 15.16 30.99
C LYS A 105 -1.18 15.89 29.86
N TYR A 106 -1.89 15.15 29.04
CA TYR A 106 -2.60 15.68 27.87
C TYR A 106 -4.09 15.93 28.13
N PRO A 107 -4.74 16.82 27.36
CA PRO A 107 -6.17 17.14 27.51
C PRO A 107 -7.13 16.09 26.90
N PHE A 108 -6.61 14.96 26.43
CA PHE A 108 -7.36 13.86 25.81
C PHE A 108 -6.87 12.52 26.36
N THR A 109 -7.69 11.48 26.23
CA THR A 109 -7.32 10.13 26.62
C THR A 109 -6.31 9.56 25.65
N ILE A 110 -5.22 8.98 26.17
CA ILE A 110 -4.23 8.25 25.37
C ILE A 110 -4.31 6.78 25.74
N THR A 111 -4.53 5.91 24.76
CA THR A 111 -4.52 4.47 24.95
C THR A 111 -3.34 3.87 24.19
N ALA A 112 -2.36 3.33 24.90
CA ALA A 112 -1.30 2.53 24.32
C ALA A 112 -1.75 1.08 24.19
N LEU A 113 -2.01 0.66 22.95
CA LEU A 113 -2.31 -0.72 22.58
C LEU A 113 -1.01 -1.42 22.18
N PHE A 114 -0.75 -2.54 22.83
CA PHE A 114 0.26 -3.51 22.41
C PHE A 114 -0.47 -4.65 21.69
N ALA A 115 -0.53 -4.56 20.36
CA ALA A 115 -1.24 -5.51 19.51
C ALA A 115 -0.37 -6.75 19.25
N TYR A 116 -0.95 -7.93 19.43
CA TYR A 116 -0.29 -9.20 19.16
C TYR A 116 -0.64 -9.75 17.77
N GLY A 117 0.29 -10.47 17.14
CA GLY A 117 0.05 -11.21 15.90
C GLY A 117 0.09 -10.32 14.65
N GLU A 118 0.72 -9.14 14.73
CA GLU A 118 0.81 -8.19 13.61
C GLU A 118 1.99 -8.49 12.68
N LYS A 119 3.04 -9.14 13.19
CA LYS A 119 4.26 -9.50 12.43
C LYS A 119 4.32 -10.99 12.12
N GLN A 120 3.37 -11.45 11.31
CA GLN A 120 3.26 -12.86 10.97
C GLN A 120 4.25 -13.29 9.89
N LYS A 121 4.89 -14.44 10.07
CA LYS A 121 5.81 -15.03 9.08
C LYS A 121 5.08 -15.70 7.91
N ILE A 122 3.85 -16.17 8.15
CA ILE A 122 3.04 -16.92 7.19
C ILE A 122 1.63 -16.34 7.21
N GLU A 123 1.05 -16.12 6.04
CA GLU A 123 -0.33 -15.67 5.90
C GLU A 123 -1.28 -16.85 5.67
N LYS A 124 -2.41 -16.84 6.39
CA LYS A 124 -3.52 -17.77 6.21
C LYS A 124 -4.84 -16.97 6.14
N ALA A 125 -5.83 -17.50 5.43
CA ALA A 125 -7.19 -17.00 5.52
C ALA A 125 -7.73 -17.08 6.96
N ASP A 126 -8.50 -16.08 7.37
CA ASP A 126 -9.14 -15.94 8.69
C ASP A 126 -8.16 -15.81 9.88
N MET A 127 -6.93 -15.35 9.64
CA MET A 127 -6.01 -15.04 10.74
C MET A 127 -6.56 -13.95 11.65
N ILE A 128 -6.24 -14.11 12.94
CA ILE A 128 -6.66 -13.18 13.98
C ILE A 128 -5.50 -12.23 14.24
N TYR A 129 -5.82 -10.94 14.26
CA TYR A 129 -4.86 -9.89 14.52
C TYR A 129 -5.32 -9.05 15.69
N GLY A 130 -4.36 -8.67 16.54
CA GLY A 130 -4.64 -7.91 17.75
C GLY A 130 -5.33 -6.58 17.48
N THR A 131 -4.91 -5.86 16.44
CA THR A 131 -5.54 -4.58 16.06
C THR A 131 -7.02 -4.77 15.70
N ASP A 132 -7.35 -5.75 14.87
CA ASP A 132 -8.72 -6.02 14.42
C ASP A 132 -9.65 -6.36 15.59
N VAL A 133 -9.18 -7.20 16.52
CA VAL A 133 -9.94 -7.55 17.75
C VAL A 133 -10.17 -6.31 18.61
N PHE A 134 -9.13 -5.49 18.82
CA PHE A 134 -9.25 -4.29 19.64
C PHE A 134 -10.23 -3.28 19.03
N ILE A 135 -10.09 -2.97 17.74
CA ILE A 135 -10.93 -1.99 17.04
C ILE A 135 -12.40 -2.41 17.08
N SER A 136 -12.69 -3.70 16.87
CA SER A 136 -14.06 -4.24 16.92
C SER A 136 -14.73 -4.06 18.30
N SER A 137 -13.95 -3.87 19.36
CA SER A 137 -14.44 -3.66 20.73
C SER A 137 -14.59 -2.19 21.14
N LEU A 138 -14.17 -1.24 20.28
CA LEU A 138 -14.23 0.19 20.59
C LEU A 138 -15.67 0.72 20.60
N ASN A 139 -15.92 1.71 21.45
CA ASN A 139 -17.20 2.39 21.50
C ASN A 139 -17.33 3.37 20.32
N THR A 140 -18.20 3.06 19.37
CA THR A 140 -18.42 3.86 18.15
C THR A 140 -18.91 5.29 18.39
N ASN A 141 -19.33 5.63 19.61
CA ASN A 141 -19.77 6.99 19.95
C ASN A 141 -18.62 7.96 20.27
N LEU A 142 -17.38 7.46 20.41
CA LEU A 142 -16.21 8.29 20.72
C LEU A 142 -15.37 8.52 19.47
N ALA A 143 -14.76 9.71 19.36
CA ALA A 143 -13.83 10.01 18.29
C ALA A 143 -12.45 9.43 18.63
N TYR A 144 -11.91 8.61 17.73
CA TYR A 144 -10.57 8.01 17.85
C TYR A 144 -9.66 8.49 16.73
N SER A 145 -8.36 8.58 17.00
CA SER A 145 -7.30 8.68 15.99
C SER A 145 -6.18 7.71 16.39
N ALA A 146 -5.52 7.10 15.41
CA ALA A 146 -4.52 6.06 15.68
C ALA A 146 -3.17 6.36 15.04
N VAL A 147 -2.10 5.98 15.76
CA VAL A 147 -0.72 6.03 15.29
C VAL A 147 -0.11 4.68 15.57
N ILE A 148 0.33 4.00 14.53
CA ILE A 148 0.96 2.70 14.63
C ILE A 148 2.48 2.86 14.54
N PHE A 149 3.21 2.27 15.48
CA PHE A 149 4.66 2.32 15.55
C PHE A 149 5.25 0.94 15.26
N ASP A 150 6.02 0.85 14.18
CA ASP A 150 6.81 -0.33 13.82
C ASP A 150 8.29 -0.03 14.10
N LEU A 151 8.86 -0.65 15.13
CA LEU A 151 10.19 -0.32 15.67
C LEU A 151 11.32 -1.20 15.11
N GLU A 152 11.00 -2.27 14.36
CA GLU A 152 11.98 -3.25 13.86
C GLU A 152 12.02 -3.41 12.34
N SER A 153 11.28 -2.63 11.57
CA SER A 153 11.31 -2.78 10.11
C SER A 153 12.67 -2.46 9.48
N SER A 154 12.90 -2.94 8.26
CA SER A 154 14.17 -2.71 7.54
C SER A 154 14.36 -1.28 7.02
N LYS A 155 13.29 -0.48 6.93
CA LYS A 155 13.31 0.85 6.31
C LYS A 155 12.53 1.86 7.14
N ASN A 156 12.85 3.14 6.97
CA ASN A 156 12.05 4.22 7.54
C ASN A 156 10.99 4.62 6.51
N GLU A 157 9.75 4.25 6.78
CA GLU A 157 8.62 4.53 5.90
C GLU A 157 7.44 5.08 6.72
N ILE A 158 6.57 5.80 6.03
CA ILE A 158 5.30 6.27 6.58
C ILE A 158 4.22 5.75 5.63
N GLU A 159 3.44 4.79 6.11
CA GLU A 159 2.30 4.28 5.38
C GLU A 159 1.08 5.15 5.70
N THR A 160 0.44 5.65 4.64
CA THR A 160 -0.60 6.69 4.75
C THR A 160 -1.90 6.32 4.04
N THR A 161 -2.00 5.11 3.47
CA THR A 161 -3.09 4.74 2.56
C THR A 161 -3.41 3.27 2.62
N ALA A 162 -4.70 2.92 2.55
CA ALA A 162 -5.20 1.56 2.40
C ALA A 162 -6.61 1.58 1.77
N LYS A 163 -6.93 0.56 0.97
CA LYS A 163 -8.28 0.23 0.44
C LYS A 163 -9.04 1.35 -0.30
N GLY A 164 -8.40 2.43 -0.74
CA GLY A 164 -9.11 3.56 -1.35
C GLY A 164 -9.04 4.86 -0.56
N LEU A 165 -8.58 4.80 0.69
CA LEU A 165 -8.56 5.90 1.63
C LEU A 165 -7.12 6.28 2.01
N SER A 166 -6.95 7.54 2.39
CA SER A 166 -5.68 8.08 2.87
C SER A 166 -5.86 8.67 4.25
N SER A 167 -4.85 8.57 5.12
CA SER A 167 -4.80 9.26 6.40
C SER A 167 -5.03 10.77 6.23
N PRO A 168 -5.59 11.46 7.23
CA PRO A 168 -5.75 12.91 7.20
C PRO A 168 -4.43 13.64 6.88
N PRO A 169 -4.47 14.71 6.05
CA PRO A 169 -3.27 15.39 5.56
C PRO A 169 -2.40 15.95 6.68
N LEU A 170 -3.02 16.37 7.78
CA LEU A 170 -2.31 16.93 8.92
C LEU A 170 -1.49 15.87 9.67
N LEU A 171 -2.04 14.66 9.85
CA LEU A 171 -1.29 13.55 10.44
C LEU A 171 -0.07 13.23 9.58
N ILE A 172 -0.26 13.15 8.25
CA ILE A 172 0.83 12.87 7.31
C ILE A 172 1.90 13.97 7.36
N LYS A 173 1.49 15.24 7.31
CA LYS A 173 2.42 16.39 7.38
C LYS A 173 3.22 16.38 8.67
N ASN A 174 2.55 16.17 9.81
CA ASN A 174 3.20 16.18 11.12
C ASN A 174 4.22 15.05 11.20
N SER A 175 3.87 13.83 10.83
CA SER A 175 4.79 12.69 10.78
C SER A 175 5.98 12.91 9.84
N MET A 176 5.75 13.43 8.63
CA MET A 176 6.82 13.70 7.66
C MET A 176 7.79 14.78 8.14
N ASN A 177 7.27 15.83 8.79
CA ASN A 177 8.09 16.88 9.38
C ASN A 177 8.89 16.37 10.59
N LEU A 178 8.31 15.52 11.44
CA LEU A 178 9.00 14.87 12.55
C LEU A 178 10.17 14.00 12.09
N TYR A 179 9.97 13.22 11.03
CA TYR A 179 11.05 12.41 10.46
C TYR A 179 12.17 13.29 9.91
N THR A 180 11.82 14.46 9.35
CA THR A 180 12.80 15.38 8.79
C THR A 180 13.56 16.15 9.87
N SER A 181 12.90 16.60 10.94
CA SER A 181 13.55 17.26 12.08
C SER A 181 14.50 16.32 12.83
N ASN A 182 14.18 15.02 12.87
CA ASN A 182 14.99 13.98 13.48
C ASN A 182 16.03 13.35 12.52
N GLY A 183 16.20 13.88 11.31
CA GLY A 183 17.26 13.44 10.39
C GLY A 183 17.04 12.09 9.68
N ILE A 184 15.86 11.48 9.84
CA ILE A 184 15.50 10.18 9.23
C ILE A 184 14.64 10.31 7.96
N GLY A 185 14.32 11.54 7.54
CA GLY A 185 13.43 11.84 6.41
C GLY A 185 14.05 11.76 5.00
N ASN A 186 15.22 11.14 4.83
CA ASN A 186 15.93 11.11 3.54
C ASN A 186 15.29 10.17 2.51
N GLU A 187 14.67 9.08 2.98
CA GLU A 187 13.99 8.10 2.13
C GLU A 187 12.52 8.46 1.85
N LEU A 188 12.00 9.51 2.52
CA LEU A 188 10.61 9.91 2.40
C LEU A 188 10.30 10.55 1.03
N PRO A 189 9.10 10.30 0.49
CA PRO A 189 8.71 10.82 -0.81
C PRO A 189 8.65 12.35 -0.78
N THR A 190 9.16 13.00 -1.82
CA THR A 190 9.06 14.46 -1.97
C THR A 190 7.63 14.96 -2.19
N PHE A 191 6.73 14.05 -2.56
CA PHE A 191 5.38 14.37 -2.99
C PHE A 191 4.37 13.26 -2.65
N ILE A 192 3.19 13.63 -2.16
CA ILE A 192 2.10 12.68 -1.84
C ILE A 192 0.79 13.20 -2.43
N LEU A 193 0.09 12.32 -3.14
CA LEU A 193 -1.29 12.54 -3.57
C LEU A 193 -2.21 11.61 -2.83
N SER A 194 -3.20 12.23 -2.22
CA SER A 194 -4.38 11.54 -1.70
C SER A 194 -5.06 10.66 -2.75
N GLN A 195 -5.24 11.14 -4.00
CA GLN A 195 -5.96 10.40 -5.03
C GLN A 195 -5.35 9.05 -5.41
N LEU A 196 -4.04 8.86 -5.26
CA LEU A 196 -3.42 7.56 -5.54
C LEU A 196 -4.02 6.46 -4.66
N SER A 197 -4.48 6.81 -3.45
CA SER A 197 -5.16 5.88 -2.55
C SER A 197 -6.46 5.34 -3.15
N SER A 198 -7.27 6.20 -3.80
CA SER A 198 -8.60 5.85 -4.36
C SER A 198 -8.58 4.70 -5.37
N TYR A 199 -7.44 4.45 -6.01
CA TYR A 199 -7.26 3.42 -7.03
C TYR A 199 -6.95 2.03 -6.45
N LYS A 200 -6.83 1.88 -5.13
CA LYS A 200 -6.71 0.59 -4.41
C LYS A 200 -5.52 -0.29 -4.81
N PHE A 201 -4.43 0.30 -5.29
CA PHE A 201 -3.18 -0.44 -5.55
C PHE A 201 -2.11 -0.26 -4.46
N ILE A 202 -2.42 0.56 -3.46
CA ILE A 202 -1.62 0.70 -2.24
C ILE A 202 -2.43 0.07 -1.13
N SER A 203 -1.95 -1.07 -0.62
CA SER A 203 -2.55 -1.78 0.49
C SER A 203 -1.62 -1.73 1.71
N SER A 204 -2.26 -1.60 2.87
CA SER A 204 -1.65 -1.77 4.17
C SER A 204 -2.70 -2.46 5.02
N ARG A 205 -2.45 -3.73 5.35
CA ARG A 205 -3.38 -4.57 6.10
C ARG A 205 -3.79 -3.91 7.42
N ILE A 206 -2.82 -3.32 8.11
CA ILE A 206 -3.03 -2.70 9.42
C ILE A 206 -3.91 -1.45 9.29
N LEU A 207 -3.62 -0.57 8.32
CA LEU A 207 -4.42 0.64 8.13
C LEU A 207 -5.83 0.34 7.63
N GLU A 208 -6.01 -0.75 6.89
CA GLU A 208 -7.33 -1.20 6.42
C GLU A 208 -8.29 -1.42 7.60
N GLY A 209 -7.86 -2.12 8.66
CA GLY A 209 -8.69 -2.37 9.83
C GLY A 209 -9.16 -1.08 10.53
N PHE A 210 -8.32 -0.04 10.58
CA PHE A 210 -8.72 1.26 11.14
C PHE A 210 -9.67 2.03 10.23
N PHE A 211 -9.41 2.04 8.92
CA PHE A 211 -10.24 2.77 7.97
C PHE A 211 -11.63 2.15 7.79
N ASP A 212 -11.78 0.83 7.93
CA ASP A 212 -13.09 0.16 7.88
C ASP A 212 -14.02 0.59 9.05
N PHE A 213 -13.46 1.11 10.15
CA PHE A 213 -14.19 1.64 11.30
C PHE A 213 -14.19 3.18 11.35
N ASP A 214 -13.86 3.85 10.23
CA ASP A 214 -13.76 5.32 10.13
C ASP A 214 -12.78 5.95 11.15
N ILE A 215 -11.75 5.20 11.58
CA ILE A 215 -10.70 5.71 12.48
C ILE A 215 -9.52 6.24 11.66
N PRO A 216 -9.21 7.55 11.69
CA PRO A 216 -8.04 8.10 11.03
C PRO A 216 -6.76 7.52 11.66
N ALA A 217 -6.00 6.77 10.86
CA ALA A 217 -4.79 6.09 11.28
C ALA A 217 -3.58 6.41 10.39
N ILE A 218 -2.38 6.37 10.95
CA ILE A 218 -1.11 6.45 10.22
C ILE A 218 -0.10 5.47 10.81
N LYS A 219 0.71 4.81 9.96
CA LYS A 219 1.76 3.88 10.44
C LYS A 219 3.14 4.48 10.19
N LEU A 220 3.93 4.52 11.25
CA LEU A 220 5.27 5.08 11.34
C LEU A 220 6.27 3.97 11.57
N THR A 221 7.11 3.75 10.57
CA THR A 221 8.12 2.70 10.56
C THR A 221 9.49 3.30 10.86
N MET A 222 10.18 2.77 11.88
CA MET A 222 11.38 3.33 12.50
C MET A 222 12.48 2.29 12.71
N GLY A 223 13.04 1.73 11.64
CA GLY A 223 14.06 0.69 11.79
C GLY A 223 15.39 0.87 11.06
N ASN A 224 15.49 1.79 10.08
CA ASN A 224 16.79 2.19 9.51
C ASN A 224 17.37 3.40 10.25
N ILE A 225 17.56 3.27 11.56
CA ILE A 225 18.13 4.32 12.43
C ILE A 225 19.43 3.79 13.01
N ASN A 226 20.48 4.63 13.04
CA ASN A 226 21.76 4.28 13.64
C ASN A 226 21.55 3.77 15.07
N ALA A 227 22.11 2.61 15.41
CA ALA A 227 21.87 1.95 16.69
C ALA A 227 22.17 2.84 17.91
N GLU A 228 23.19 3.70 17.82
CA GLU A 228 23.57 4.65 18.88
C GLU A 228 22.52 5.76 19.12
N GLN A 229 21.77 6.14 18.09
CA GLN A 229 20.78 7.22 18.12
C GLN A 229 19.34 6.72 18.12
N LYS A 230 19.13 5.41 17.93
CA LYS A 230 17.80 4.81 17.80
C LYS A 230 16.92 5.12 19.01
N GLU A 231 17.46 4.96 20.22
CA GLU A 231 16.69 5.15 21.45
C GLU A 231 16.16 6.59 21.57
N SER A 232 17.05 7.59 21.52
CA SER A 232 16.65 8.99 21.64
C SER A 232 15.75 9.44 20.49
N THR A 233 16.05 9.01 19.26
CA THR A 233 15.29 9.41 18.07
C THR A 233 13.87 8.86 18.11
N CYS A 234 13.68 7.57 18.43
CA CYS A 234 12.36 6.97 18.52
C CYS A 234 11.54 7.55 19.66
N VAL A 235 12.15 7.79 20.83
CA VAL A 235 11.46 8.43 21.96
C VAL A 235 10.96 9.82 21.56
N ASN A 236 11.83 10.65 20.98
CA ASN A 236 11.45 11.99 20.51
C ASN A 236 10.33 11.94 19.47
N ILE A 237 10.39 11.04 18.48
CA ILE A 237 9.34 10.92 17.48
C ILE A 237 7.98 10.58 18.11
N ILE A 238 7.94 9.64 19.06
CA ILE A 238 6.70 9.24 19.74
C ILE A 238 6.14 10.40 20.57
N THR A 239 6.98 11.08 21.36
CA THR A 239 6.53 12.13 22.28
C THR A 239 6.21 13.44 21.55
N ASP A 240 7.05 13.87 20.62
CA ASP A 240 6.82 15.06 19.79
C ASP A 240 5.55 14.90 18.93
N PHE A 241 5.24 13.67 18.47
CA PHE A 241 4.00 13.41 17.75
C PHE A 241 2.78 13.72 18.61
N ILE A 242 2.76 13.26 19.86
CA ILE A 242 1.63 13.47 20.77
C ILE A 242 1.51 14.96 21.13
N GLU A 243 2.64 15.65 21.30
CA GLU A 243 2.66 17.09 21.50
C GLU A 243 2.08 17.84 20.29
N LEU A 244 2.48 17.48 19.06
CA LEU A 244 1.90 18.07 17.84
C LEU A 244 0.41 17.74 17.69
N PHE A 245 -0.01 16.53 18.07
CA PHE A 245 -1.41 16.14 18.07
C PHE A 245 -2.21 17.02 19.04
N SER A 246 -1.70 17.28 20.24
CA SER A 246 -2.35 18.14 21.25
C SER A 246 -2.56 19.59 20.83
N LYS A 247 -1.70 20.10 19.93
CA LYS A 247 -1.77 21.47 19.41
C LYS A 247 -2.68 21.57 18.18
N THR A 248 -3.15 20.45 17.66
CA THR A 248 -4.00 20.40 16.48
C THR A 248 -5.44 20.73 16.87
N SER A 249 -6.06 21.64 16.12
CA SER A 249 -7.45 22.08 16.32
C SER A 249 -8.40 21.67 15.20
N ASP A 250 -7.88 21.16 14.08
CA ASP A 250 -8.66 20.73 12.92
C ASP A 250 -8.26 19.30 12.53
N PHE A 251 -9.16 18.37 12.83
CA PHE A 251 -9.04 16.95 12.49
C PHE A 251 -9.90 16.57 11.27
N SER A 252 -10.29 17.55 10.45
CA SER A 252 -11.08 17.25 9.27
C SER A 252 -10.35 16.28 8.35
N TRP A 253 -11.03 15.17 8.05
CA TRP A 253 -10.52 14.14 7.16
C TRP A 253 -10.74 14.58 5.71
N GLU A 254 -9.87 15.46 5.23
CA GLU A 254 -9.85 15.88 3.83
C GLU A 254 -9.36 14.72 2.94
N HIS A 255 -10.13 14.41 1.90
CA HIS A 255 -9.82 13.32 0.97
C HIS A 255 -9.07 13.80 -0.27
N HIS A 256 -9.11 15.09 -0.61
CA HIS A 256 -8.41 15.65 -1.76
C HIS A 256 -7.37 16.68 -1.32
N PHE A 257 -6.14 16.22 -1.13
CA PHE A 257 -5.02 17.07 -0.77
C PHE A 257 -3.74 16.67 -1.50
N LEU A 258 -2.80 17.62 -1.48
CA LEU A 258 -1.44 17.50 -1.97
C LEU A 258 -0.47 17.74 -0.82
N ILE A 259 0.60 16.94 -0.72
CA ILE A 259 1.71 17.24 0.18
C ILE A 259 2.99 17.39 -0.65
N ILE A 260 3.68 18.52 -0.47
CA ILE A 260 4.90 18.85 -1.20
C ILE A 260 6.02 19.16 -0.21
N ARG A 261 7.20 18.58 -0.43
CA ARG A 261 8.43 18.98 0.25
C ARG A 261 9.00 20.23 -0.41
N MET A 262 9.03 21.35 0.32
CA MET A 262 9.66 22.60 -0.11
C MET A 262 10.61 23.10 0.97
N PHE A 263 11.82 23.54 0.59
CA PHE A 263 12.82 24.11 1.52
C PHE A 263 13.14 23.23 2.73
N GLY A 264 13.07 21.91 2.58
CA GLY A 264 13.34 20.97 3.67
C GLY A 264 12.13 20.64 4.57
N THR A 265 10.97 21.25 4.36
CA THR A 265 9.74 20.98 5.14
C THR A 265 8.57 20.56 4.26
N TYR A 266 7.62 19.82 4.83
CA TYR A 266 6.41 19.38 4.15
C TYR A 266 5.25 20.36 4.36
N HIS A 267 4.61 20.73 3.25
CA HIS A 267 3.47 21.64 3.22
C HIS A 267 2.26 20.95 2.60
N ILE A 268 1.09 21.20 3.18
CA ILE A 268 -0.21 20.73 2.67
C ILE A 268 -0.77 21.79 1.72
N VAL A 269 -1.21 21.37 0.55
CA VAL A 269 -2.15 22.12 -0.29
C VAL A 269 -3.51 21.45 -0.13
N SER A 270 -4.35 22.02 0.73
CA SER A 270 -5.68 21.51 1.02
C SER A 270 -6.62 21.71 -0.16
N GLU A 271 -7.73 20.96 -0.19
CA GLU A 271 -8.76 21.09 -1.24
C GLU A 271 -9.21 22.55 -1.41
N ARG A 272 -9.40 23.24 -0.28
CA ARG A 272 -9.78 24.67 -0.24
C ARG A 272 -8.75 25.57 -0.93
N MET A 273 -7.45 25.29 -0.77
CA MET A 273 -6.40 26.05 -1.46
C MET A 273 -6.37 25.73 -2.95
N ILE A 274 -6.55 24.46 -3.32
CA ILE A 274 -6.59 24.05 -4.73
C ILE A 274 -7.76 24.74 -5.44
N LEU A 275 -8.97 24.73 -4.84
CA LEU A 275 -10.14 25.43 -5.37
C LEU A 275 -9.89 26.93 -5.59
N ARG A 276 -9.19 27.58 -4.65
CA ARG A 276 -8.80 29.00 -4.76
C ARG A 276 -7.83 29.27 -5.91
N ILE A 277 -7.02 28.30 -6.33
CA ILE A 277 -6.10 28.41 -7.47
C ILE A 277 -6.81 28.06 -8.78
N VAL A 278 -7.60 26.99 -8.79
CA VAL A 278 -8.27 26.47 -9.99
C VAL A 278 -9.32 27.42 -10.51
N THR A 279 -10.17 27.98 -9.63
CA THR A 279 -11.27 28.87 -10.01
C THR A 279 -10.80 30.09 -10.83
N PRO A 280 -9.83 30.91 -10.35
CA PRO A 280 -9.32 32.03 -11.16
C PRO A 280 -8.57 31.56 -12.40
N THR A 281 -7.91 30.39 -12.36
CA THR A 281 -7.22 29.83 -13.53
C THR A 281 -8.21 29.48 -14.64
N ILE A 282 -9.33 28.82 -14.32
CA ILE A 282 -10.41 28.53 -15.28
C ILE A 282 -10.99 29.83 -15.82
N PHE A 283 -11.23 30.83 -14.95
CA PHE A 283 -11.77 32.11 -15.36
C PHE A 283 -10.83 32.86 -16.34
N LEU A 284 -9.54 32.92 -16.03
CA LEU A 284 -8.51 33.47 -16.92
C LEU A 284 -8.46 32.71 -18.25
N TRP A 285 -8.64 31.39 -18.22
CA TRP A 285 -8.70 30.55 -19.42
C TRP A 285 -9.92 30.84 -20.30
N ILE A 286 -11.10 30.95 -19.70
CA ILE A 286 -12.32 31.32 -20.42
C ILE A 286 -12.14 32.70 -21.07
N ILE A 287 -11.54 33.66 -20.36
CA ILE A 287 -11.20 34.98 -20.93
C ILE A 287 -10.18 34.85 -22.07
N PHE A 288 -9.12 34.06 -21.90
CA PHE A 288 -8.10 33.87 -22.93
C PHE A 288 -8.67 33.26 -24.21
N ILE A 289 -9.50 32.21 -24.07
CA ILE A 289 -10.22 31.58 -25.18
C ILE A 289 -11.19 32.58 -25.80
N PHE A 290 -11.94 33.34 -24.99
CA PHE A 290 -12.86 34.35 -25.49
C PHE A 290 -12.13 35.46 -26.28
N LEU A 291 -11.00 35.96 -25.78
CA LEU A 291 -10.17 36.95 -26.48
C LEU A 291 -9.57 36.38 -27.77
N LEU A 292 -9.10 35.13 -27.75
CA LEU A 292 -8.57 34.44 -28.93
C LEU A 292 -9.66 34.20 -29.99
N ILE A 293 -10.87 33.82 -29.57
CA ILE A 293 -11.97 33.48 -30.48
C ILE A 293 -12.65 34.73 -31.04
N PHE A 294 -12.96 35.73 -30.20
CA PHE A 294 -13.84 36.85 -30.57
C PHE A 294 -13.11 38.17 -30.82
N VAL A 295 -12.01 38.46 -30.11
CA VAL A 295 -11.35 39.78 -30.17
C VAL A 295 -10.28 39.83 -31.26
N ASN A 296 -9.61 38.72 -31.55
CA ASN A 296 -8.58 38.68 -32.59
C ASN A 296 -9.16 38.58 -34.02
N ARG A 297 -10.06 39.51 -34.38
CA ARG A 297 -10.71 39.64 -35.71
C ARG A 297 -9.71 39.78 -36.88
N ARG A 298 -8.44 40.10 -36.62
CA ARG A 298 -7.37 40.19 -37.62
C ARG A 298 -6.75 38.84 -38.01
N LEU A 299 -7.01 37.77 -37.26
CA LEU A 299 -6.69 36.41 -37.71
C LEU A 299 -7.75 35.94 -38.70
N GLN A 300 -7.33 35.91 -39.97
CA GLN A 300 -8.14 35.80 -41.17
C GLN A 300 -9.21 34.70 -41.10
N ARG A 301 -10.37 34.99 -41.73
CA ARG A 301 -11.44 34.02 -42.10
C ARG A 301 -10.89 32.70 -42.67
N HIS A 302 -9.72 32.75 -43.30
CA HIS A 302 -8.98 31.61 -43.81
C HIS A 302 -8.51 30.63 -42.71
N THR A 303 -7.91 31.10 -41.63
CA THR A 303 -7.47 30.25 -40.51
C THR A 303 -8.66 29.55 -39.84
N TRP A 304 -9.79 30.25 -39.68
CA TRP A 304 -11.04 29.68 -39.17
C TRP A 304 -11.67 28.64 -40.11
N SER A 305 -11.65 28.89 -41.43
CA SER A 305 -12.06 27.89 -42.43
C SER A 305 -11.18 26.64 -42.38
N THR A 306 -9.88 26.80 -42.13
CA THR A 306 -8.94 25.67 -42.00
C THR A 306 -9.19 24.90 -40.69
N ILE A 307 -9.39 25.59 -39.57
CA ILE A 307 -9.77 24.97 -38.28
C ILE A 307 -11.07 24.17 -38.44
N GLY A 308 -12.10 24.73 -39.08
CA GLY A 308 -13.37 24.03 -39.33
C GLY A 308 -13.23 22.74 -40.16
N LYS A 309 -12.16 22.59 -40.93
CA LYS A 309 -11.85 21.36 -41.70
C LYS A 309 -11.05 20.32 -40.91
N ILE A 310 -10.41 20.71 -39.81
CA ILE A 310 -9.43 19.89 -39.08
C ILE A 310 -9.86 19.64 -37.65
N TRP A 311 -10.86 20.38 -37.12
CA TRP A 311 -11.26 20.28 -35.73
C TRP A 311 -11.59 18.85 -35.28
N TRP A 312 -12.07 17.99 -36.19
CA TRP A 312 -12.36 16.57 -35.93
C TRP A 312 -11.10 15.74 -35.60
N SER A 313 -9.90 16.20 -35.99
CA SER A 313 -8.65 15.50 -35.69
C SER A 313 -8.35 15.48 -34.20
N VAL A 314 -8.78 16.51 -33.46
CA VAL A 314 -8.61 16.63 -32.00
C VAL A 314 -9.36 15.49 -31.28
N PRO A 315 -10.70 15.38 -31.34
CA PRO A 315 -11.42 14.29 -30.70
C PRO A 315 -11.08 12.91 -31.29
N LEU A 316 -10.80 12.83 -32.61
CA LEU A 316 -10.46 11.54 -33.21
C LEU A 316 -9.10 11.02 -32.76
N THR A 317 -8.10 11.88 -32.57
CA THR A 317 -6.79 11.47 -32.02
C THR A 317 -6.96 10.91 -30.62
N TYR A 318 -7.82 11.52 -29.79
CA TYR A 318 -8.12 11.00 -28.46
C TYR A 318 -8.80 9.62 -28.52
N LEU A 319 -9.86 9.48 -29.33
CA LEU A 319 -10.55 8.19 -29.51
C LEU A 319 -9.61 7.10 -30.04
N LEU A 320 -8.74 7.46 -30.97
CA LEU A 320 -7.73 6.56 -31.52
C LEU A 320 -6.73 6.12 -30.44
N LEU A 321 -6.27 7.03 -29.58
CA LEU A 321 -5.41 6.69 -28.45
C LEU A 321 -6.10 5.71 -27.48
N VAL A 322 -7.36 5.98 -27.10
CA VAL A 322 -8.13 5.09 -26.22
C VAL A 322 -8.28 3.69 -26.85
N ALA A 323 -8.63 3.63 -28.13
CA ALA A 323 -8.72 2.36 -28.86
C ALA A 323 -7.37 1.63 -28.89
N CYS A 324 -6.27 2.33 -29.20
CA CYS A 324 -4.94 1.75 -29.22
C CYS A 324 -4.51 1.22 -27.85
N PHE A 325 -4.80 1.93 -26.76
CA PHE A 325 -4.48 1.48 -25.40
C PHE A 325 -5.28 0.23 -25.00
N ALA A 326 -6.57 0.19 -25.36
CA ALA A 326 -7.42 -0.96 -25.11
C ALA A 326 -6.97 -2.21 -25.90
N THR A 327 -6.70 -2.06 -27.21
CA THR A 327 -6.25 -3.20 -28.02
C THR A 327 -4.87 -3.69 -27.61
N SER A 328 -3.92 -2.79 -27.36
CA SER A 328 -2.57 -3.17 -26.93
C SER A 328 -2.55 -3.83 -25.54
N SER A 329 -3.40 -3.39 -24.60
CA SER A 329 -3.57 -4.08 -23.31
C SER A 329 -4.07 -5.51 -23.50
N PHE A 330 -5.08 -5.71 -24.35
CA PHE A 330 -5.62 -7.03 -24.67
C PHE A 330 -4.56 -7.95 -25.29
N PHE A 331 -3.80 -7.46 -26.28
CA PHE A 331 -2.73 -8.25 -26.89
C PHE A 331 -1.61 -8.59 -25.90
N TYR A 332 -1.16 -7.61 -25.10
CA TYR A 332 -0.08 -7.82 -24.14
C TYR A 332 -0.44 -8.87 -23.09
N ASN A 333 -1.63 -8.76 -22.48
CA ASN A 333 -2.08 -9.68 -21.44
C ASN A 333 -2.28 -11.12 -21.94
N ASN A 334 -2.68 -11.29 -23.21
CA ASN A 334 -2.83 -12.61 -23.81
C ASN A 334 -1.49 -13.24 -24.21
N ILE A 335 -0.52 -12.46 -24.68
CA ILE A 335 0.78 -12.97 -25.14
C ILE A 335 1.73 -13.22 -23.95
N PHE A 336 1.67 -12.40 -22.89
CA PHE A 336 2.66 -12.40 -21.80
C PHE A 336 2.08 -12.82 -20.44
N GLN A 337 1.30 -13.91 -20.41
CA GLN A 337 0.62 -14.39 -19.20
C GLN A 337 1.58 -14.76 -18.04
N ASN A 338 2.76 -15.32 -18.38
CA ASN A 338 3.71 -15.88 -17.40
C ASN A 338 4.82 -14.91 -16.97
N PHE A 339 4.73 -13.63 -17.33
CA PHE A 339 5.74 -12.65 -16.93
C PHE A 339 5.63 -12.29 -15.45
N SER A 340 6.75 -11.91 -14.82
CA SER A 340 6.73 -11.39 -13.45
C SER A 340 5.83 -10.15 -13.35
N TYR A 341 5.32 -9.85 -12.16
CA TYR A 341 4.45 -8.68 -11.93
C TYR A 341 5.09 -7.37 -12.41
N ALA A 342 6.39 -7.15 -12.13
CA ALA A 342 7.12 -6.00 -12.64
C ALA A 342 7.24 -6.02 -14.18
N GLY A 343 7.44 -7.19 -14.78
CA GLY A 343 7.44 -7.37 -16.22
C GLY A 343 6.10 -6.98 -16.84
N LYS A 344 4.98 -7.40 -16.23
CA LYS A 344 3.63 -7.06 -16.66
C LYS A 344 3.38 -5.56 -16.63
N ILE A 345 3.74 -4.88 -15.54
CA ILE A 345 3.56 -3.42 -15.39
C ILE A 345 4.32 -2.65 -16.47
N TYR A 346 5.66 -2.79 -16.51
CA TYR A 346 6.49 -2.00 -17.42
C TYR A 346 6.31 -2.43 -18.87
N GLY A 347 6.24 -3.74 -19.12
CA GLY A 347 6.05 -4.26 -20.46
C GLY A 347 4.72 -3.83 -21.06
N GLN A 348 3.62 -3.87 -20.30
CA GLN A 348 2.31 -3.41 -20.76
C GLN A 348 2.35 -1.91 -21.10
N LEU A 349 2.83 -1.06 -20.19
CA LEU A 349 2.88 0.39 -20.42
C LEU A 349 3.77 0.77 -21.61
N ILE A 350 4.94 0.15 -21.74
CA ILE A 350 5.86 0.40 -22.87
C ILE A 350 5.23 -0.06 -24.18
N PHE A 351 4.58 -1.22 -24.19
CA PHE A 351 3.88 -1.72 -25.37
C PHE A 351 2.72 -0.81 -25.77
N GLN A 352 1.91 -0.36 -24.81
CA GLN A 352 0.81 0.59 -25.03
C GLN A 352 1.31 1.93 -25.59
N ILE A 353 2.35 2.52 -25.00
CA ILE A 353 2.92 3.80 -25.46
C ILE A 353 3.53 3.65 -26.85
N SER A 354 4.29 2.58 -27.09
CA SER A 354 4.94 2.36 -28.40
C SER A 354 3.90 2.08 -29.49
N TYR A 355 2.91 1.23 -29.22
CA TYR A 355 1.84 0.93 -30.16
C TYR A 355 1.00 2.18 -30.49
N SER A 356 0.59 2.94 -29.48
CA SER A 356 -0.14 4.19 -29.68
C SER A 356 0.67 5.23 -30.45
N LEU A 357 1.97 5.37 -30.15
CA LEU A 357 2.88 6.27 -30.88
C LEU A 357 2.98 5.90 -32.36
N PHE A 358 3.12 4.62 -32.68
CA PHE A 358 3.17 4.16 -34.07
C PHE A 358 1.88 4.52 -34.84
N VAL A 359 0.72 4.22 -34.27
CA VAL A 359 -0.57 4.47 -34.95
C VAL A 359 -0.84 5.97 -35.08
N VAL A 360 -0.57 6.77 -34.05
CA VAL A 360 -0.77 8.23 -34.10
C VAL A 360 0.18 8.89 -35.11
N LEU A 361 1.45 8.47 -35.17
CA LEU A 361 2.38 8.97 -36.19
C LEU A 361 1.89 8.64 -37.61
N ALA A 362 1.41 7.41 -37.84
CA ALA A 362 0.83 7.02 -39.12
C ALA A 362 -0.41 7.86 -39.46
N PHE A 363 -1.29 8.09 -38.48
CA PHE A 363 -2.49 8.92 -38.62
C PHE A 363 -2.15 10.37 -38.96
N TYR A 364 -1.17 10.97 -38.30
CA TYR A 364 -0.71 12.33 -38.60
C TYR A 364 -0.07 12.45 -39.98
N ILE A 365 0.72 11.47 -40.40
CA ILE A 365 1.27 11.41 -41.76
C ILE A 365 0.11 11.34 -42.77
N LEU A 366 -0.91 10.53 -42.51
CA LEU A 366 -2.11 10.41 -43.35
C LEU A 366 -2.92 11.71 -43.42
N ILE A 367 -3.07 12.43 -42.30
CA ILE A 367 -3.70 13.76 -42.30
C ILE A 367 -2.90 14.73 -43.19
N LEU A 368 -1.57 14.69 -43.11
CA LEU A 368 -0.70 15.54 -43.90
C LEU A 368 -0.72 15.17 -45.40
N THR A 369 -0.87 13.89 -45.75
CA THR A 369 -0.98 13.49 -47.17
C THR A 369 -2.33 13.86 -47.77
N LEU A 370 -3.43 13.76 -47.00
CA LEU A 370 -4.78 14.06 -47.48
C LEU A 370 -5.08 15.56 -47.55
N ASN A 371 -4.63 16.35 -46.57
CA ASN A 371 -4.88 17.79 -46.51
C ASN A 371 -3.59 18.58 -46.81
N TYR A 372 -3.59 19.29 -47.96
CA TYR A 372 -2.37 19.90 -48.50
C TYR A 372 -2.03 21.29 -47.95
N HIS A 373 -2.93 21.98 -47.23
CA HIS A 373 -2.73 23.37 -46.80
C HIS A 373 -3.04 23.54 -45.30
N PHE A 374 -2.07 23.18 -44.45
CA PHE A 374 -2.12 23.51 -43.03
C PHE A 374 -1.36 24.81 -42.79
N ASP A 375 -2.04 25.78 -42.18
CA ASP A 375 -1.38 26.94 -41.60
C ASP A 375 -0.89 26.54 -40.21
N GLU A 376 0.40 26.77 -39.89
CA GLU A 376 0.99 26.41 -38.59
C GLU A 376 0.17 26.99 -37.43
N ARG A 377 -0.39 28.19 -37.64
CA ARG A 377 -1.27 28.85 -36.68
C ARG A 377 -2.53 28.04 -36.37
N ALA A 378 -3.10 27.31 -37.32
CA ALA A 378 -4.30 26.51 -37.08
C ALA A 378 -4.01 25.33 -36.13
N VAL A 379 -2.80 24.75 -36.19
CA VAL A 379 -2.36 23.68 -35.29
C VAL A 379 -2.14 24.23 -33.88
N ASP A 380 -1.60 25.45 -33.78
CA ASP A 380 -1.43 26.17 -32.52
C ASP A 380 -2.77 26.38 -31.79
N TYR A 381 -3.83 26.74 -32.52
CA TYR A 381 -5.18 26.86 -31.95
C TYR A 381 -5.75 25.52 -31.46
N LEU A 382 -5.56 24.44 -32.22
CA LEU A 382 -6.03 23.11 -31.84
C LEU A 382 -5.32 22.61 -30.58
N LEU A 383 -4.04 22.94 -30.41
CA LEU A 383 -3.26 22.64 -29.21
C LEU A 383 -3.82 23.35 -27.98
N VAL A 384 -4.16 24.64 -28.08
CA VAL A 384 -4.78 25.41 -26.99
C VAL A 384 -6.13 24.81 -26.57
N ILE A 385 -6.99 24.50 -27.55
CA ILE A 385 -8.31 23.90 -27.30
C ILE A 385 -8.16 22.52 -26.64
N SER A 386 -7.25 21.69 -27.17
CA SER A 386 -6.94 20.38 -26.61
C SER A 386 -6.47 20.47 -25.15
N CYS A 387 -5.51 21.36 -24.85
CA CYS A 387 -5.00 21.54 -23.50
C CYS A 387 -6.10 21.99 -22.53
N PHE A 388 -7.01 22.89 -22.96
CA PHE A 388 -8.15 23.32 -22.15
C PHE A 388 -9.14 22.19 -21.86
N VAL A 389 -9.54 21.43 -22.89
CA VAL A 389 -10.44 20.27 -22.73
C VAL A 389 -9.80 19.24 -21.79
N ASN A 390 -8.51 18.95 -22.00
CA ASN A 390 -7.77 18.01 -21.18
C ASN A 390 -7.72 18.44 -19.71
N GLN A 391 -7.34 19.69 -19.44
CA GLN A 391 -7.31 20.24 -18.09
C GLN A 391 -8.69 20.22 -17.42
N SER A 392 -9.75 20.55 -18.17
CA SER A 392 -11.11 20.55 -17.65
C SER A 392 -11.58 19.13 -17.26
N LEU A 393 -11.25 18.12 -18.07
CA LEU A 393 -11.56 16.73 -17.77
C LEU A 393 -10.79 16.22 -16.55
N PHE A 394 -9.54 16.62 -16.36
CA PHE A 394 -8.78 16.24 -15.17
C PHE A 394 -9.28 16.92 -13.90
N ILE A 395 -9.64 18.19 -13.96
CA ILE A 395 -10.26 18.88 -12.82
C ILE A 395 -11.59 18.19 -12.42
N LEU A 396 -12.36 17.70 -13.41
CA LEU A 396 -13.59 16.96 -13.15
C LEU A 396 -13.34 15.55 -12.60
N ALA A 397 -12.25 14.90 -13.01
CA ALA A 397 -11.88 13.58 -12.51
C ALA A 397 -11.35 13.64 -11.07
N ASP A 398 -10.44 14.58 -10.80
CA ASP A 398 -9.94 14.87 -9.46
C ASP A 398 -9.22 16.23 -9.42
N ILE A 399 -9.65 17.06 -8.48
CA ILE A 399 -9.12 18.40 -8.30
C ILE A 399 -7.66 18.39 -7.83
N SER A 400 -7.18 17.34 -7.15
CA SER A 400 -5.82 17.24 -6.63
C SER A 400 -4.75 17.21 -7.74
N LEU A 401 -5.12 16.74 -8.94
CA LEU A 401 -4.25 16.71 -10.12
C LEU A 401 -4.12 18.06 -10.83
N SER A 402 -5.01 19.01 -10.53
CA SER A 402 -5.10 20.29 -11.25
C SER A 402 -3.80 21.09 -11.30
N PRO A 403 -2.93 21.17 -10.27
CA PRO A 403 -1.70 21.97 -10.35
C PRO A 403 -0.75 21.47 -11.44
N ILE A 404 -0.68 20.16 -11.66
CA ILE A 404 0.16 19.52 -12.68
C ILE A 404 -0.28 19.96 -14.07
N PHE A 405 -1.59 19.86 -14.32
CA PHE A 405 -2.15 20.19 -15.62
C PHE A 405 -2.09 21.68 -15.90
N ILE A 406 -2.17 22.53 -14.87
CA ILE A 406 -1.91 23.97 -15.00
C ILE A 406 -0.47 24.19 -15.49
N VAL A 407 0.54 23.52 -14.91
CA VAL A 407 1.94 23.64 -15.35
C VAL A 407 2.11 23.15 -16.78
N ILE A 408 1.59 21.96 -17.13
CA ILE A 408 1.65 21.42 -18.49
C ILE A 408 0.99 22.39 -19.49
N CYS A 409 -0.14 22.98 -19.12
CA CYS A 409 -0.83 23.96 -19.94
C CYS A 409 -0.02 25.25 -20.11
N LEU A 410 0.60 25.78 -19.05
CA LEU A 410 1.49 26.94 -19.15
C LEU A 410 2.67 26.66 -20.09
N LEU A 411 3.27 25.48 -20.00
CA LEU A 411 4.34 25.07 -20.92
C LEU A 411 3.86 24.93 -22.36
N SER A 412 2.64 24.43 -22.56
CA SER A 412 2.01 24.37 -23.88
C SER A 412 1.80 25.77 -24.49
N LEU A 413 1.46 26.78 -23.68
CA LEU A 413 1.36 28.18 -24.10
C LEU A 413 2.73 28.77 -24.44
N VAL A 414 3.76 28.45 -23.66
CA VAL A 414 5.14 28.85 -23.99
C VAL A 414 5.58 28.22 -25.32
N ALA A 415 5.14 27.01 -25.65
CA ALA A 415 5.41 26.43 -26.96
C ALA A 415 4.87 27.33 -28.08
N LEU A 416 3.71 27.98 -27.90
CA LEU A 416 3.10 28.82 -28.94
C LEU A 416 3.95 30.05 -29.30
N THR A 417 4.70 30.60 -28.34
CA THR A 417 5.49 31.83 -28.55
C THR A 417 6.82 31.56 -29.24
N VAL A 418 7.28 30.31 -29.21
CA VAL A 418 8.58 29.89 -29.71
C VAL A 418 8.49 29.49 -31.18
N LYS A 419 9.48 29.88 -31.99
CA LYS A 419 9.56 29.52 -33.43
C LYS A 419 10.61 28.44 -33.74
N ASN A 420 11.54 28.19 -32.82
CA ASN A 420 12.65 27.26 -33.04
C ASN A 420 12.22 25.82 -32.73
N ASN A 421 12.37 24.90 -33.70
CA ASN A 421 12.05 23.48 -33.54
C ASN A 421 12.82 22.81 -32.39
N TYR A 422 14.08 23.19 -32.13
CA TYR A 422 14.85 22.64 -31.01
C TYR A 422 14.25 23.01 -29.65
N LEU A 423 13.74 24.23 -29.52
CA LEU A 423 13.07 24.67 -28.29
C LEU A 423 11.70 24.00 -28.12
N HIS A 424 11.01 23.63 -29.20
CA HIS A 424 9.79 22.82 -29.11
C HIS A 424 10.07 21.42 -28.56
N VAL A 425 11.19 20.79 -28.97
CA VAL A 425 11.64 19.51 -28.39
C VAL A 425 11.99 19.68 -26.92
N ALA A 426 12.64 20.78 -26.54
CA ALA A 426 12.92 21.08 -25.13
C ALA A 426 11.64 21.25 -24.30
N ILE A 427 10.65 22.00 -24.82
CA ILE A 427 9.35 22.19 -24.15
C ILE A 427 8.57 20.87 -24.07
N PHE A 428 8.65 20.03 -25.11
CA PHE A 428 8.11 18.67 -25.11
C PHE A 428 8.67 17.84 -23.96
N LEU A 429 9.99 17.82 -23.76
CA LEU A 429 10.61 17.13 -22.63
C LEU A 429 10.22 17.75 -21.29
N LEU A 430 10.12 19.08 -21.23
CA LEU A 430 9.72 19.80 -20.03
C LEU A 430 8.27 19.51 -19.62
N MET A 431 7.36 19.25 -20.56
CA MET A 431 5.97 18.85 -20.26
C MET A 431 5.86 17.44 -19.64
N LEU A 432 6.84 16.57 -19.88
CA LEU A 432 6.90 15.25 -19.25
C LEU A 432 7.46 15.32 -17.82
N LEU A 433 8.30 16.32 -17.52
CA LEU A 433 8.98 16.46 -16.23
C LEU A 433 8.02 16.51 -15.02
N PRO A 434 6.90 17.27 -15.05
CA PRO A 434 5.91 17.25 -13.98
C PRO A 434 5.29 15.87 -13.75
N LEU A 435 5.26 14.95 -14.70
CA LEU A 435 4.61 13.64 -14.56
C LEU A 435 5.53 12.57 -13.93
N ILE A 436 6.85 12.74 -14.03
CA ILE A 436 7.85 11.79 -13.54
C ILE A 436 7.72 11.50 -12.03
N PRO A 437 7.63 12.49 -11.11
CA PRO A 437 7.56 12.19 -9.69
C PRO A 437 6.30 11.39 -9.31
N TYR A 438 5.20 11.60 -10.02
CA TYR A 438 3.93 10.90 -9.84
C TYR A 438 4.02 9.44 -10.28
N GLY A 439 4.56 9.21 -11.49
CA GLY A 439 4.79 7.86 -11.99
C GLY A 439 5.75 7.08 -11.09
N ASN A 440 6.80 7.73 -10.60
CA ASN A 440 7.72 7.09 -9.66
C ASN A 440 7.05 6.76 -8.32
N ARG A 441 6.23 7.67 -7.75
CA ARG A 441 5.50 7.41 -6.50
C ARG A 441 4.47 6.29 -6.65
N MET A 442 3.71 6.29 -7.75
CA MET A 442 2.73 5.24 -8.04
C MET A 442 3.40 3.86 -8.08
N ILE A 443 4.61 3.76 -8.62
CA ILE A 443 5.33 2.48 -8.69
C ILE A 443 6.02 2.13 -7.37
N SER A 444 6.56 3.12 -6.66
CA SER A 444 7.32 2.85 -5.43
C SER A 444 6.43 2.53 -4.23
N ALA A 445 5.22 3.08 -4.20
CA ALA A 445 4.28 2.92 -3.09
C ALA A 445 3.31 1.75 -3.27
N ALA A 446 3.17 1.23 -4.50
CA ALA A 446 2.20 0.20 -4.79
C ALA A 446 2.74 -1.20 -4.53
N GLU A 447 1.84 -2.11 -4.13
CA GLU A 447 2.13 -3.53 -4.25
C GLU A 447 2.16 -3.92 -5.73
N LEU A 448 3.25 -4.56 -6.15
CA LEU A 448 3.45 -4.91 -7.57
C LEU A 448 2.33 -5.81 -8.11
N ARG A 449 1.78 -6.68 -7.27
CA ARG A 449 0.67 -7.57 -7.63
C ARG A 449 -0.60 -6.76 -7.89
N GLU A 450 -1.00 -5.92 -6.94
CA GLU A 450 -2.21 -5.10 -7.06
C GLU A 450 -2.11 -4.11 -8.22
N LEU A 451 -0.95 -3.46 -8.41
CA LEU A 451 -0.73 -2.55 -9.53
C LEU A 451 -0.79 -3.28 -10.88
N SER A 452 -0.20 -4.48 -10.98
CA SER A 452 -0.30 -5.31 -12.18
C SER A 452 -1.77 -5.68 -12.47
N ASP A 453 -2.52 -6.08 -11.45
CA ASP A 453 -3.93 -6.44 -11.59
C ASP A 453 -4.79 -5.21 -11.97
N PHE A 454 -4.52 -4.05 -11.38
CA PHE A 454 -5.18 -2.79 -11.70
C PHE A 454 -4.96 -2.40 -13.17
N LEU A 455 -3.72 -2.47 -13.67
CA LEU A 455 -3.40 -2.18 -15.07
C LEU A 455 -3.99 -3.20 -16.05
N ALA A 456 -4.12 -4.46 -15.65
CA ALA A 456 -4.66 -5.51 -16.52
C ALA A 456 -6.19 -5.51 -16.57
N LYS A 457 -6.87 -5.24 -15.44
CA LYS A 457 -8.34 -5.39 -15.31
C LYS A 457 -9.10 -4.08 -15.47
N SER A 458 -8.52 -2.94 -15.09
CA SER A 458 -9.28 -1.68 -15.07
C SER A 458 -9.43 -1.07 -16.48
N LYS A 459 -10.69 -0.83 -16.89
CA LYS A 459 -10.98 -0.12 -18.14
C LYS A 459 -10.60 1.35 -18.07
N ASN A 460 -10.62 1.93 -16.87
CA ASN A 460 -10.35 3.35 -16.62
C ASN A 460 -8.91 3.73 -16.98
N VAL A 461 -7.94 2.83 -16.77
CA VAL A 461 -6.53 3.05 -17.15
C VAL A 461 -6.40 3.34 -18.65
N ASN A 462 -7.16 2.62 -19.48
CA ASN A 462 -7.16 2.79 -20.94
C ASN A 462 -7.84 4.09 -21.40
N ILE A 463 -8.43 4.86 -20.49
CA ILE A 463 -9.05 6.17 -20.77
C ILE A 463 -8.17 7.29 -20.20
N ILE A 464 -7.71 7.12 -18.95
CA ILE A 464 -6.95 8.13 -18.19
C ILE A 464 -5.54 8.31 -18.77
N ILE A 465 -4.79 7.24 -19.05
CA ILE A 465 -3.41 7.38 -19.56
C ILE A 465 -3.39 8.07 -20.93
N PRO A 466 -4.24 7.71 -21.91
CA PRO A 466 -4.40 8.46 -23.14
C PRO A 466 -4.67 9.94 -22.93
N LEU A 467 -5.51 10.29 -21.95
CA LEU A 467 -5.86 11.67 -21.63
C LEU A 467 -4.63 12.44 -21.13
N VAL A 468 -3.79 11.84 -20.29
CA VAL A 468 -2.50 12.44 -19.86
C VAL A 468 -1.55 12.67 -21.04
N LEU A 469 -1.44 11.69 -21.93
CA LEU A 469 -0.50 11.74 -23.06
C LEU A 469 -1.01 12.58 -24.24
N TYR A 470 -2.31 12.90 -24.27
CA TYR A 470 -2.94 13.55 -25.41
C TYR A 470 -2.32 14.91 -25.80
N PRO A 471 -2.06 15.86 -24.87
CA PRO A 471 -1.36 17.10 -25.20
C PRO A 471 0.04 16.88 -25.77
N VAL A 472 0.74 15.85 -25.26
CA VAL A 472 2.09 15.46 -25.70
C VAL A 472 2.06 15.02 -27.17
N TYR A 473 1.05 14.24 -27.55
CA TYR A 473 0.83 13.82 -28.94
C TYR A 473 0.46 14.98 -29.88
N ILE A 474 -0.23 16.01 -29.41
CA ILE A 474 -0.57 17.16 -30.27
C ILE A 474 0.64 18.09 -30.47
N VAL A 475 1.51 18.23 -29.47
CA VAL A 475 2.80 18.92 -29.65
C VAL A 475 3.66 18.18 -30.68
N LEU A 476 3.63 16.85 -30.67
CA LEU A 476 4.30 16.04 -31.69
C LEU A 476 3.71 16.31 -33.09
N PHE A 477 2.38 16.42 -33.21
CA PHE A 477 1.74 16.80 -34.48
C PHE A 477 2.27 18.14 -35.00
N ARG A 478 2.42 19.14 -34.12
CA ARG A 478 2.97 20.45 -34.45
C ARG A 478 4.40 20.36 -34.98
N ILE A 479 5.28 19.60 -34.31
CA ILE A 479 6.67 19.39 -34.75
C ILE A 479 6.69 18.77 -36.16
N ILE A 480 5.82 17.79 -36.43
CA ILE A 480 5.73 17.15 -37.75
C ILE A 480 5.23 18.15 -38.81
N THR A 481 4.28 19.02 -38.46
CA THR A 481 3.77 20.05 -39.37
C THR A 481 4.82 21.12 -39.71
N SER A 482 5.65 21.54 -38.75
CA SER A 482 6.68 22.59 -38.98
C SER A 482 7.84 22.12 -39.87
N VAL A 483 8.12 20.82 -39.92
CA VAL A 483 9.13 20.25 -40.83
C VAL A 483 8.64 20.29 -42.30
N ARG A 484 7.34 20.41 -42.54
CA ARG A 484 6.73 20.35 -43.88
C ARG A 484 6.74 21.73 -44.55
N THR A 485 7.78 21.98 -45.34
CA THR A 485 7.84 23.18 -46.22
C THR A 485 7.69 22.88 -47.72
N ASN A 486 7.73 21.61 -48.18
CA ASN A 486 7.53 21.26 -49.60
C ASN A 486 7.19 19.76 -49.84
N ARG A 487 6.55 19.39 -50.96
CA ARG A 487 6.16 17.98 -51.31
C ARG A 487 7.34 17.01 -51.35
N LYS A 488 8.54 17.45 -51.77
CA LYS A 488 9.78 16.65 -51.74
C LYS A 488 10.24 16.31 -50.31
N LYS A 489 9.75 17.01 -49.29
CA LYS A 489 10.09 16.79 -47.88
C LYS A 489 9.22 15.76 -47.16
N ILE A 490 8.14 15.23 -47.78
CA ILE A 490 7.29 14.23 -47.09
C ILE A 490 8.01 12.93 -46.80
N ARG A 491 8.93 12.51 -47.69
CA ARG A 491 9.82 11.36 -47.46
C ARG A 491 10.74 11.61 -46.25
N TYR A 492 11.26 12.83 -46.10
CA TYR A 492 12.04 13.23 -44.92
C TYR A 492 11.21 13.25 -43.64
N VAL A 493 9.95 13.69 -43.71
CA VAL A 493 9.01 13.64 -42.56
C VAL A 493 8.73 12.20 -42.15
N ILE A 494 8.52 11.29 -43.12
CA ILE A 494 8.33 9.86 -42.85
C ILE A 494 9.59 9.27 -42.20
N ILE A 495 10.77 9.48 -42.78
CA ILE A 495 12.04 8.99 -42.23
C ILE A 495 12.28 9.55 -40.82
N SER A 496 12.05 10.84 -40.61
CA SER A 496 12.20 11.49 -39.31
C SER A 496 11.21 10.97 -38.27
N SER A 497 9.98 10.64 -38.67
CA SER A 497 8.96 10.08 -37.77
C SER A 497 9.29 8.64 -37.40
N VAL A 498 9.78 7.84 -38.35
CA VAL A 498 10.24 6.47 -38.11
C VAL A 498 11.48 6.46 -37.21
N SER A 499 12.45 7.35 -37.44
CA SER A 499 13.63 7.45 -36.57
C SER A 499 13.26 7.90 -35.15
N ALA A 500 12.33 8.85 -35.02
CA ALA A 500 11.83 9.28 -33.71
C ALA A 500 11.10 8.14 -32.98
N PHE A 501 10.27 7.38 -33.70
CA PHE A 501 9.59 6.20 -33.16
C PHE A 501 10.58 5.14 -32.63
N ILE A 502 11.58 4.79 -33.44
CA ILE A 502 12.59 3.78 -33.06
C ILE A 502 13.38 4.26 -31.84
N LEU A 503 13.80 5.53 -31.82
CA LEU A 503 14.57 6.10 -30.72
C LEU A 503 13.77 6.15 -29.41
N ILE A 504 12.54 6.68 -29.46
CA ILE A 504 11.68 6.78 -28.26
C ILE A 504 11.34 5.38 -27.74
N SER A 505 10.92 4.46 -28.62
CA SER A 505 10.58 3.10 -28.22
C SER A 505 11.80 2.36 -27.65
N GLY A 506 12.97 2.49 -28.27
CA GLY A 506 14.21 1.88 -27.78
C GLY A 506 14.65 2.41 -26.41
N VAL A 507 14.53 3.71 -26.16
CA VAL A 507 14.80 4.32 -24.84
C VAL A 507 13.80 3.81 -23.80
N LEU A 508 12.51 3.72 -24.14
CA LEU A 508 11.49 3.20 -23.23
C LEU A 508 11.74 1.73 -22.89
N THR A 509 12.06 0.88 -23.88
CA THR A 509 12.34 -0.54 -23.66
C THR A 509 13.58 -0.76 -22.80
N THR A 510 14.68 -0.04 -23.06
CA THR A 510 15.92 -0.14 -22.26
C THR A 510 15.68 0.31 -20.82
N PHE A 511 14.95 1.40 -20.62
CA PHE A 511 14.54 1.86 -19.29
C PHE A 511 13.67 0.83 -18.54
N GLY A 512 12.68 0.25 -19.23
CA GLY A 512 11.81 -0.79 -18.67
C GLY A 512 12.57 -2.03 -18.21
N LEU A 513 13.53 -2.50 -19.02
CA LEU A 513 14.35 -3.66 -18.68
C LEU A 513 15.22 -3.41 -17.43
N ILE A 514 15.83 -2.24 -17.32
CA ILE A 514 16.65 -1.87 -16.15
C ILE A 514 15.78 -1.83 -14.88
N ARG A 515 14.58 -1.22 -14.96
CA ARG A 515 13.68 -1.11 -13.81
C ARG A 515 13.08 -2.45 -13.40
N CYS A 516 12.65 -3.26 -14.36
CA CYS A 516 12.13 -4.61 -14.11
C CYS A 516 13.18 -5.48 -13.41
N SER A 517 14.44 -5.45 -13.88
CA SER A 517 15.54 -6.18 -13.25
C SER A 517 15.78 -5.78 -11.78
N ARG A 518 15.74 -4.47 -11.48
CA ARG A 518 15.89 -3.98 -10.09
C ARG A 518 14.75 -4.41 -9.18
N LEU A 519 13.51 -4.35 -9.66
CA LEU A 519 12.33 -4.67 -8.85
C LEU A 519 12.19 -6.17 -8.61
N ASN A 520 12.46 -7.02 -9.61
CA ASN A 520 12.43 -8.48 -9.44
C ASN A 520 13.48 -8.97 -8.43
N LYS A 521 14.64 -8.31 -8.32
CA LYS A 521 15.67 -8.64 -7.32
C LYS A 521 15.24 -8.38 -5.88
N ASN A 522 14.27 -7.48 -5.68
CA ASN A 522 13.78 -7.09 -4.37
C ASN A 522 12.54 -7.89 -3.94
N GLN A 523 12.06 -8.84 -4.75
CA GLN A 523 10.91 -9.67 -4.39
C GLN A 523 11.35 -10.76 -3.41
N ILE A 524 10.76 -10.72 -2.21
CA ILE A 524 10.87 -11.78 -1.20
C ILE A 524 10.18 -13.02 -1.79
N LYS A 525 10.93 -14.11 -1.93
CA LYS A 525 10.35 -15.40 -2.31
C LYS A 525 9.50 -15.86 -1.13
N SER A 526 8.24 -16.22 -1.38
CA SER A 526 7.41 -16.91 -0.39
C SER A 526 8.16 -18.16 0.10
N PRO A 527 8.26 -18.38 1.41
CA PRO A 527 9.03 -19.49 1.95
C PRO A 527 8.42 -20.82 1.50
N GLU A 528 9.28 -21.80 1.26
CA GLU A 528 8.88 -23.11 0.75
C GLU A 528 8.43 -23.99 1.93
N ILE A 529 7.13 -24.30 1.99
CA ILE A 529 6.57 -25.17 3.02
C ILE A 529 6.73 -26.62 2.57
N GLN A 530 7.50 -27.41 3.34
CA GLN A 530 7.72 -28.82 3.06
C GLN A 530 6.75 -29.69 3.88
N PHE A 531 6.25 -30.77 3.29
CA PHE A 531 5.44 -31.76 4.02
C PHE A 531 6.35 -32.66 4.85
N SER A 532 6.11 -32.74 6.16
CA SER A 532 6.85 -33.66 7.02
C SER A 532 6.32 -35.09 6.90
N ALA A 533 7.20 -36.04 6.59
CA ALA A 533 6.88 -37.47 6.53
C ALA A 533 6.53 -38.08 7.91
N LEU A 534 6.89 -37.41 9.01
CA LEU A 534 6.67 -37.86 10.41
C LEU A 534 5.53 -37.11 11.12
N GLY A 535 4.70 -36.35 10.39
CA GLY A 535 3.69 -35.46 11.00
C GLY A 535 2.71 -36.13 11.97
N ASN A 536 2.43 -37.43 11.80
CA ASN A 536 1.53 -38.19 12.69
C ASN A 536 2.09 -38.44 14.10
N GLU A 537 3.42 -38.42 14.28
CA GLU A 537 4.08 -38.65 15.57
C GLU A 537 4.20 -37.36 16.40
N LEU A 538 4.14 -36.20 15.74
CA LEU A 538 4.32 -34.88 16.36
C LEU A 538 3.04 -34.29 16.96
N ILE A 539 1.88 -34.83 16.58
CA ILE A 539 0.57 -34.43 17.09
C ILE A 539 -0.04 -35.60 17.87
N SER A 540 -0.41 -35.39 19.13
CA SER A 540 -1.26 -36.30 19.89
C SER A 540 -2.70 -35.74 19.94
N LEU A 541 -3.66 -36.61 19.62
CA LEU A 541 -5.08 -36.31 19.61
C LEU A 541 -5.81 -37.35 20.46
N SER A 542 -6.64 -36.88 21.38
CA SER A 542 -7.57 -37.74 22.10
C SER A 542 -8.93 -37.05 22.19
N ALA A 543 -10.00 -37.82 22.09
CA ALA A 543 -11.36 -37.33 22.21
C ALA A 543 -12.11 -38.16 23.24
N SER A 544 -12.95 -37.50 24.04
CA SER A 544 -13.83 -38.13 25.00
C SER A 544 -15.23 -37.56 24.86
N ASP A 545 -16.21 -38.44 24.77
CA ASP A 545 -17.62 -38.09 24.64
C ASP A 545 -18.31 -38.30 25.99
N LYS A 546 -19.10 -37.31 26.40
CA LYS A 546 -19.95 -37.39 27.58
C LYS A 546 -21.37 -37.02 27.18
N ASP A 547 -22.25 -38.01 27.22
CA ASP A 547 -23.68 -37.79 26.99
C ASP A 547 -24.30 -37.11 28.21
N ILE A 548 -24.90 -35.94 28.00
CA ILE A 548 -25.62 -35.18 29.02
C ILE A 548 -27.02 -34.90 28.46
N PHE A 549 -28.03 -35.55 29.04
CA PHE A 549 -29.39 -35.58 28.52
C PHE A 549 -29.44 -36.17 27.09
N ASP A 550 -29.87 -35.39 26.10
CA ASP A 550 -29.95 -35.77 24.68
C ASP A 550 -28.74 -35.28 23.86
N ASP A 551 -27.82 -34.51 24.47
CA ASP A 551 -26.67 -33.92 23.80
C ASP A 551 -25.37 -34.68 24.12
N THR A 552 -24.56 -34.94 23.09
CA THR A 552 -23.21 -35.47 23.25
C THR A 552 -22.22 -34.32 23.35
N ILE A 553 -21.64 -34.11 24.54
CA ILE A 553 -20.57 -33.13 24.72
C ILE A 553 -19.24 -33.82 24.46
N ARG A 554 -18.52 -33.34 23.46
CA ARG A 554 -17.21 -33.84 23.08
C ARG A 554 -16.11 -32.94 23.61
N THR A 555 -15.13 -33.53 24.27
CA THR A 555 -13.90 -32.87 24.70
C THR A 555 -12.72 -33.47 23.93
N VAL A 556 -11.99 -32.63 23.22
CA VAL A 556 -10.85 -33.01 22.38
C VAL A 556 -9.59 -32.36 22.92
N ASN A 557 -8.61 -33.18 23.30
CA ASN A 557 -7.30 -32.71 23.74
C ASN A 557 -6.30 -32.88 22.59
N VAL A 558 -5.64 -31.78 22.26
CA VAL A 558 -4.62 -31.66 21.22
C VAL A 558 -3.30 -31.32 21.91
N SER A 559 -2.26 -32.12 21.67
CA SER A 559 -0.91 -31.80 22.13
C SER A 559 0.06 -31.86 20.94
N ILE A 560 0.81 -30.78 20.75
CA ILE A 560 1.84 -30.64 19.72
C ILE A 560 3.21 -30.63 20.41
N ASN A 561 4.09 -31.55 20.01
CA ASN A 561 5.37 -31.75 20.70
C ASN A 561 6.35 -30.58 20.55
N GLU A 562 6.19 -29.75 19.51
CA GLU A 562 7.06 -28.62 19.18
C GLU A 562 6.28 -27.30 19.16
N ASP A 563 7.02 -26.18 19.21
CA ASP A 563 6.41 -24.85 19.12
C ASP A 563 5.83 -24.64 17.72
N CYS A 564 4.51 -24.43 17.70
CA CYS A 564 3.73 -24.27 16.50
C CYS A 564 3.61 -22.80 16.14
N LEU A 565 3.76 -22.45 14.86
CA LEU A 565 3.51 -21.10 14.35
C LEU A 565 2.02 -20.89 14.05
N LEU A 566 1.41 -21.84 13.36
CA LEU A 566 0.00 -21.80 12.95
C LEU A 566 -0.64 -23.16 13.18
N CYS A 567 -1.81 -23.19 13.82
CA CYS A 567 -2.58 -24.41 14.04
C CYS A 567 -4.02 -24.23 13.57
N ASP A 568 -4.53 -25.29 12.92
CA ASP A 568 -5.87 -25.40 12.39
C ASP A 568 -6.54 -26.63 13.00
N PHE A 569 -7.70 -26.41 13.62
CA PHE A 569 -8.55 -27.46 14.15
C PHE A 569 -9.87 -27.46 13.39
N LEU A 570 -10.10 -28.52 12.60
CA LEU A 570 -11.25 -28.70 11.72
C LEU A 570 -12.05 -29.93 12.14
N ILE A 571 -13.37 -29.79 12.20
CA ILE A 571 -14.31 -30.90 12.36
C ILE A 571 -15.14 -31.01 11.09
N THR A 572 -15.26 -32.23 10.57
CA THR A 572 -16.10 -32.55 9.42
C THR A 572 -17.10 -33.62 9.82
N THR A 573 -18.37 -33.42 9.47
CA THR A 573 -19.46 -34.40 9.64
C THR A 573 -20.12 -34.70 8.30
N GLU A 574 -20.86 -35.80 8.22
CA GLU A 574 -21.78 -36.04 7.10
C GLU A 574 -23.06 -35.18 7.23
N ASP A 575 -23.48 -34.92 8.47
CA ASP A 575 -24.63 -34.10 8.81
C ASP A 575 -24.35 -32.58 8.75
N ILE A 576 -25.45 -31.81 8.77
CA ILE A 576 -25.43 -30.35 8.84
C ILE A 576 -25.10 -29.91 10.28
N ASN A 577 -24.17 -28.98 10.38
CA ASN A 577 -23.72 -28.29 11.59
C ASN A 577 -22.99 -29.19 12.62
N PRO A 578 -21.68 -29.43 12.44
CA PRO A 578 -20.90 -30.31 13.31
C PRO A 578 -20.79 -29.84 14.78
N VAL A 579 -20.95 -28.53 15.02
CA VAL A 579 -20.82 -27.90 16.34
C VAL A 579 -22.11 -27.15 16.69
N LEU A 580 -22.81 -27.61 17.71
CA LEU A 580 -24.07 -27.01 18.18
C LEU A 580 -23.81 -25.78 19.07
N TYR A 581 -22.89 -25.92 20.01
CA TYR A 581 -22.41 -24.88 20.91
C TYR A 581 -20.99 -25.20 21.35
N SER A 582 -20.21 -24.19 21.74
CA SER A 582 -18.80 -24.35 22.07
C SER A 582 -18.37 -23.31 23.11
N ASP A 583 -17.46 -23.71 23.99
CA ASP A 583 -16.81 -22.80 24.94
C ASP A 583 -15.69 -21.96 24.28
N ASN A 584 -15.32 -22.31 23.05
CA ASN A 584 -14.32 -21.62 22.23
C ASN A 584 -14.95 -21.05 20.96
N ASP A 585 -14.39 -19.96 20.45
CA ASP A 585 -14.81 -19.37 19.18
C ASP A 585 -14.58 -20.31 18.00
N TYR A 586 -15.59 -20.42 17.13
CA TYR A 586 -15.53 -21.21 15.90
C TYR A 586 -16.29 -20.52 14.76
N ILE A 587 -15.94 -20.90 13.54
CA ILE A 587 -16.62 -20.53 12.30
C ILE A 587 -17.06 -21.79 11.56
N ASN A 588 -18.09 -21.68 10.72
CA ASN A 588 -18.56 -22.78 9.87
C ASN A 588 -18.21 -22.46 8.40
N PRO A 589 -17.08 -22.96 7.86
CA PRO A 589 -16.69 -22.72 6.47
C PRO A 589 -17.69 -23.28 5.47
N SER A 590 -18.33 -24.39 5.82
CA SER A 590 -19.41 -25.01 5.05
C SER A 590 -20.47 -25.56 6.01
N SER A 591 -21.63 -25.96 5.47
CA SER A 591 -22.72 -26.52 6.29
C SER A 591 -22.33 -27.76 7.08
N ASN A 592 -21.28 -28.48 6.67
CA ASN A 592 -20.83 -29.74 7.26
C ASN A 592 -19.43 -29.66 7.87
N THR A 593 -18.85 -28.46 7.98
CA THR A 593 -17.55 -28.26 8.61
C THR A 593 -17.59 -27.14 9.64
N ALA A 594 -16.87 -27.34 10.76
CA ALA A 594 -16.59 -26.30 11.74
C ALA A 594 -15.08 -26.17 11.90
N ARG A 595 -14.60 -24.94 12.02
CA ARG A 595 -13.20 -24.60 12.26
C ARG A 595 -13.12 -23.74 13.51
N PHE A 596 -12.30 -24.15 14.47
CA PHE A 596 -12.06 -23.35 15.66
C PHE A 596 -11.09 -22.21 15.34
N ARG A 597 -11.34 -21.03 15.92
CA ARG A 597 -10.50 -19.85 15.73
C ARG A 597 -9.32 -19.92 16.69
N ILE A 598 -8.12 -20.12 16.15
CA ILE A 598 -6.88 -20.25 16.92
C ILE A 598 -5.92 -19.15 16.45
N PRO A 599 -5.41 -18.29 17.34
CA PRO A 599 -4.42 -17.26 17.01
C PRO A 599 -3.03 -17.87 16.72
N ASP A 600 -2.12 -17.05 16.19
CA ASP A 600 -0.76 -17.46 15.89
C ASP A 600 0.07 -17.73 17.15
N ASN A 601 1.02 -18.66 17.03
CA ASN A 601 1.79 -19.23 18.13
C ASN A 601 0.91 -19.74 19.30
N PRO A 602 0.00 -20.70 19.04
CA PRO A 602 -0.84 -21.28 20.07
C PRO A 602 -0.02 -22.09 21.10
N PRO A 603 -0.58 -22.35 22.30
CA PRO A 603 0.05 -23.24 23.27
C PRO A 603 0.20 -24.67 22.71
N ARG A 604 1.18 -25.39 23.24
CA ARG A 604 1.44 -26.80 22.86
C ARG A 604 0.28 -27.73 23.21
N GLU A 605 -0.40 -27.46 24.31
CA GLU A 605 -1.55 -28.23 24.78
C GLU A 605 -2.82 -27.37 24.65
N MET A 606 -3.84 -27.92 24.00
CA MET A 606 -5.13 -27.26 23.77
C MET A 606 -6.28 -28.24 24.01
N THR A 607 -7.36 -27.75 24.60
CA THR A 607 -8.56 -28.51 24.91
C THR A 607 -9.79 -27.83 24.31
N PHE A 608 -10.51 -28.53 23.44
CA PHE A 608 -11.73 -28.02 22.80
C PHE A 608 -12.93 -28.79 23.30
N ARG A 609 -13.89 -28.07 23.89
CA ARG A 609 -15.14 -28.63 24.41
C ARG A 609 -16.34 -28.04 23.68
N TYR A 610 -17.17 -28.90 23.11
CA TYR A 610 -18.31 -28.49 22.30
C TYR A 610 -19.44 -29.54 22.30
N GLY A 611 -20.67 -29.10 22.03
CA GLY A 611 -21.80 -29.97 21.72
C GLY A 611 -21.69 -30.50 20.30
N ALA A 612 -21.59 -31.82 20.15
CA ALA A 612 -21.37 -32.49 18.87
C ALA A 612 -22.70 -32.95 18.24
N ALA A 613 -22.81 -32.81 16.92
CA ALA A 613 -23.81 -33.56 16.15
C ALA A 613 -23.51 -35.07 16.20
N LYS A 614 -24.54 -35.92 16.08
CA LYS A 614 -24.39 -37.39 16.16
C LYS A 614 -23.40 -37.91 15.10
N THR A 615 -22.76 -39.04 15.43
CA THR A 615 -21.73 -39.73 14.65
C THR A 615 -22.19 -40.13 13.24
N PRO A 616 -21.31 -40.21 12.22
CA PRO A 616 -19.84 -40.14 12.29
C PRO A 616 -19.25 -38.73 12.08
N CYS A 617 -18.09 -38.48 12.69
CA CYS A 617 -17.33 -37.24 12.51
C CYS A 617 -15.82 -37.50 12.36
N ARG A 618 -15.15 -36.60 11.65
CA ARG A 618 -13.70 -36.58 11.48
C ARG A 618 -13.12 -35.28 12.02
N ILE A 619 -12.21 -35.41 12.98
CA ILE A 619 -11.45 -34.29 13.53
C ILE A 619 -10.09 -34.27 12.83
N THR A 620 -9.73 -33.16 12.22
CA THR A 620 -8.43 -32.96 11.58
C THR A 620 -7.71 -31.80 12.24
N VAL A 621 -6.49 -32.05 12.71
CA VAL A 621 -5.58 -31.01 13.18
C VAL A 621 -4.43 -30.89 12.19
N SER A 622 -4.16 -29.67 11.75
CA SER A 622 -2.99 -29.34 10.94
C SER A 622 -2.20 -28.22 11.60
N ALA A 623 -0.89 -28.30 11.53
CA ALA A 623 -0.01 -27.32 12.14
C ALA A 623 1.21 -27.04 11.25
N ILE A 624 1.75 -25.84 11.36
CA ILE A 624 3.03 -25.45 10.76
C ILE A 624 4.04 -25.22 11.87
N ILE A 625 5.18 -25.87 11.78
CA ILE A 625 6.30 -25.77 12.73
C ILE A 625 7.57 -25.26 12.03
N ASN A 626 8.51 -24.73 12.79
CA ASN A 626 9.82 -24.36 12.25
C ASN A 626 10.61 -25.61 11.88
N GLY A 627 11.30 -25.59 10.73
CA GLY A 627 12.22 -26.62 10.30
C GLY A 627 13.61 -26.49 10.93
N GLN A 628 14.62 -27.09 10.29
CA GLN A 628 16.01 -27.04 10.79
C GLN A 628 16.69 -25.67 10.60
N THR A 629 16.15 -24.81 9.73
CA THR A 629 16.61 -23.43 9.51
C THR A 629 15.46 -22.44 9.74
N GLU A 630 15.76 -21.16 10.03
CA GLU A 630 14.75 -20.14 10.35
C GLU A 630 13.74 -19.83 9.23
N ASP A 631 14.04 -20.24 7.99
CA ASP A 631 13.23 -20.01 6.78
C ASP A 631 12.61 -21.31 6.21
N ASP A 632 12.89 -22.47 6.81
CA ASP A 632 12.26 -23.74 6.44
C ASP A 632 11.04 -23.97 7.34
N PHE A 633 9.88 -24.26 6.74
CA PHE A 633 8.65 -24.56 7.48
C PHE A 633 8.14 -25.96 7.15
N LEU A 634 7.72 -26.69 8.18
CA LEU A 634 7.19 -28.05 8.05
C LEU A 634 5.69 -28.05 8.32
N PHE A 635 4.92 -28.58 7.37
CA PHE A 635 3.49 -28.85 7.55
C PHE A 635 3.29 -30.26 8.13
N ILE A 636 2.53 -30.34 9.23
CA ILE A 636 2.14 -31.58 9.91
C ILE A 636 0.62 -31.65 10.00
N THR A 637 0.05 -32.86 9.88
CA THR A 637 -1.39 -33.07 10.02
C THR A 637 -1.69 -34.44 10.61
N LYS A 638 -2.78 -34.52 11.38
CA LYS A 638 -3.30 -35.76 11.94
C LYS A 638 -4.82 -35.69 11.99
N SER A 639 -5.49 -36.78 11.64
CA SER A 639 -6.93 -36.91 11.75
C SER A 639 -7.35 -38.06 12.65
N LEU A 640 -8.45 -37.86 13.37
CA LEU A 640 -9.12 -38.83 14.23
C LEU A 640 -10.57 -38.98 13.76
N GLU A 641 -10.97 -40.20 13.43
CA GLU A 641 -12.36 -40.53 13.08
C GLU A 641 -13.07 -41.07 14.33
N ILE A 642 -14.28 -40.57 14.59
CA ILE A 642 -15.09 -40.93 15.76
C ILE A 642 -16.47 -41.35 15.26
N GLY A 643 -16.87 -42.56 15.62
CA GLY A 643 -18.20 -43.09 15.33
C GLY A 643 -18.28 -44.15 14.24
N GLU A 644 -17.15 -44.72 13.79
CA GLU A 644 -17.19 -45.98 13.05
C GLU A 644 -17.32 -47.15 14.03
N ASN A 645 -18.53 -47.74 14.07
CA ASN A 645 -18.74 -49.13 14.47
C ASN A 645 -19.11 -49.93 13.22
#